data_AF-A0A3M1M9R9-F1
#
_entry.id   AF-A0A3M1M9R9-F1
#
_cell.length_a   1.000
_cell.length_b   1.000
_cell.length_c   1.000
_cell.angle_alpha   90.00
_cell.angle_beta   90.00
_cell.angle_gamma   90.00
#
_symmetry.space_group_name_H-M   'P 1'
#
loop_
_entity.id
_entity.type
_entity.pdbx_description
1 polymer ?
#
loop_
_entity_poly.entity_id
_entity_poly.type
_entity_poly.pdbx_seq_one_letter_code
_entity_poly.pdbx_strand_id
1 'polypeptide(L)'
;MRITIMSEPQPPGSLTSGPKGGPSDGELVEFAQIADALREALVPGELIEQICARLHEVRVNVPAWDRAAANLARFFRAARSPYSWLTLFERDPACLPTLLSLLASSPPLADQLVADPEAFELLRLTEGKPVDPDLLRDELFSELDGADHLRRAQRALRVFRYREFLRIAYGQMTGHQTWATAARERTWLAETVLQGALQWALRDTESHLPRPTQGDGQPVGVAVIGLGRLGGGEMDFGESLELMLVRESQQPSAHWSSPADQTDTELFFRRLAQTFLRLIDEVTEDGVAYRLEWAPAVMDASSPPVVEFREAVVHFENWGRTWQRQAMIKSRAVAGDIGLGEALLRELEPWIYRRYLLPPDTTGLVALKRRICRSTMAPPAGSEARQISLRLAVQRIEQLVEFLQLLHGGDRPQVRVGNTLRAIQQLTSAECFTEDQSNRLAAWYGLLRSALDAIQILQGPSADRLPADPAILRCAASIVDGSAHSASQPENRLVEAVYRAAANSDRFIDELLDRTCVAPELEQSLATPESDLVLDPKPAQSEIASVLQPYGFRDPLAAYNRLQEMAVESIPFLSSRRSRYALALIAPALLRMVSATPDPDATLIQLANVSESLGGKATLWELFRESRAAMQLGVRVSATSPYLVDILTSNPGMIDELFDSLMLARLPSREEMVATVAELCRQVDDVVPVLTSYKNSMHLRIGVRDIMGHDTIERTHATLADVAEVCLENLITQAYSHAVARFGLPAPFEPATESEWAGLCVVALEKLGGREPNYHSRLDLLFLYEGEGETRSLVPGPHSQPTTNRQFFNEVAQRVIQSSSRSGRKGRLYEVETPLRPMGTGGPLAVMISDLQEFFASGKATVSDILALPNARPIWGDPVIRARTSALLQGIMASSGWSPEIAEAICRRRLELQSTASPENLKRGAGG
;
A
#
# COMPACT_ATOMS: atom_id res chain seq x y z
N MET A 1 -118.62 1.09 -12.24
CA MET A 1 -117.91 0.63 -13.47
C MET A 1 -117.02 -0.54 -13.05
N ARG A 2 -117.58 -1.77 -13.02
CA ARG A 2 -117.42 -2.89 -13.99
C ARG A 2 -115.95 -3.36 -14.09
N ILE A 3 -115.47 -4.37 -13.34
CA ILE A 3 -115.78 -5.82 -13.31
C ILE A 3 -115.33 -6.56 -14.60
N THR A 4 -114.42 -7.55 -14.43
CA THR A 4 -114.27 -8.81 -15.20
C THR A 4 -113.59 -8.75 -16.58
N ILE A 5 -112.80 -9.72 -17.11
CA ILE A 5 -112.22 -11.04 -16.76
C ILE A 5 -111.32 -11.46 -17.97
N MET A 6 -110.39 -12.44 -17.80
CA MET A 6 -109.96 -13.51 -18.74
C MET A 6 -108.68 -13.45 -19.62
N SER A 7 -107.73 -14.33 -19.21
CA SER A 7 -107.13 -15.52 -19.88
C SER A 7 -106.16 -15.45 -21.09
N GLU A 8 -105.03 -16.15 -20.87
CA GLU A 8 -103.94 -16.75 -21.68
C GLU A 8 -104.16 -17.04 -23.19
N PRO A 9 -103.08 -17.01 -24.04
CA PRO A 9 -102.08 -18.10 -24.10
C PRO A 9 -100.61 -17.72 -24.42
N GLN A 10 -99.67 -18.62 -24.07
CA GLN A 10 -98.31 -18.72 -24.64
C GLN A 10 -98.33 -19.12 -26.13
N PRO A 11 -97.20 -19.10 -26.89
CA PRO A 11 -95.94 -18.33 -26.81
C PRO A 11 -95.65 -17.60 -28.16
N PRO A 12 -94.56 -16.81 -28.31
CA PRO A 12 -93.58 -17.19 -29.35
C PRO A 12 -92.12 -16.73 -29.13
N GLY A 13 -91.20 -17.44 -29.77
CA GLY A 13 -90.24 -16.79 -30.67
C GLY A 13 -88.87 -16.45 -30.11
N SER A 14 -87.93 -17.37 -30.30
CA SER A 14 -86.49 -17.12 -30.30
C SER A 14 -86.08 -16.00 -31.27
N LEU A 15 -85.42 -14.96 -30.77
CA LEU A 15 -84.53 -14.09 -31.55
C LEU A 15 -83.34 -13.70 -30.68
N THR A 16 -82.26 -14.48 -30.82
CA THR A 16 -80.91 -14.14 -30.38
C THR A 16 -80.23 -13.28 -31.45
N SER A 17 -79.81 -12.07 -31.10
CA SER A 17 -78.79 -11.33 -31.85
C SER A 17 -78.00 -10.40 -30.93
N GLY A 18 -76.78 -10.80 -30.59
CA GLY A 18 -75.70 -10.00 -30.02
C GLY A 18 -74.37 -10.67 -30.42
N PRO A 19 -73.32 -9.92 -30.78
CA PRO A 19 -72.24 -10.46 -31.60
C PRO A 19 -71.35 -11.40 -30.79
N LYS A 20 -71.44 -12.70 -31.08
CA LYS A 20 -70.40 -13.68 -30.80
C LYS A 20 -69.38 -13.60 -31.94
N GLY A 21 -68.35 -12.79 -31.77
CA GLY A 21 -67.11 -12.90 -32.52
C GLY A 21 -66.04 -13.40 -31.56
N GLY A 22 -65.87 -14.72 -31.46
CA GLY A 22 -64.64 -15.27 -30.90
C GLY A 22 -63.46 -14.92 -31.83
N PRO A 23 -62.21 -14.89 -31.31
CA PRO A 23 -61.04 -14.55 -32.11
C PRO A 23 -60.95 -15.46 -33.35
N SER A 24 -60.59 -14.87 -34.48
CA SER A 24 -60.38 -15.63 -35.73
C SER A 24 -59.13 -16.52 -35.61
N ASP A 25 -59.06 -17.64 -36.34
CA ASP A 25 -57.93 -18.60 -36.29
C ASP A 25 -56.53 -17.97 -36.50
N GLY A 26 -56.45 -16.75 -37.05
CA GLY A 26 -55.21 -15.98 -37.18
C GLY A 26 -54.78 -15.22 -35.91
N GLU A 27 -55.70 -14.88 -34.99
CA GLU A 27 -55.43 -14.13 -33.75
C GLU A 27 -54.97 -15.05 -32.61
N LEU A 28 -55.32 -16.34 -32.66
CA LEU A 28 -54.81 -17.37 -31.74
C LEU A 28 -53.31 -17.65 -31.92
N VAL A 29 -52.73 -17.29 -33.08
CA VAL A 29 -51.29 -17.46 -33.36
C VAL A 29 -50.44 -16.43 -32.60
N GLU A 30 -50.96 -15.21 -32.40
CA GLU A 30 -50.22 -14.11 -31.76
C GLU A 30 -50.05 -14.32 -30.25
N PHE A 31 -51.04 -14.92 -29.58
CA PHE A 31 -50.99 -15.26 -28.15
C PHE A 31 -50.62 -16.74 -27.90
N ALA A 32 -50.19 -17.47 -28.94
CA ALA A 32 -49.98 -18.92 -28.88
C ALA A 32 -49.07 -19.34 -27.72
N GLN A 33 -47.98 -18.60 -27.47
CA GLN A 33 -47.04 -18.91 -26.38
C GLN A 33 -47.67 -18.81 -24.99
N ILE A 34 -48.56 -17.84 -24.78
CA ILE A 34 -49.27 -17.63 -23.50
C ILE A 34 -50.34 -18.70 -23.35
N ALA A 35 -51.09 -18.99 -24.41
CA ALA A 35 -52.11 -20.03 -24.43
C ALA A 35 -51.48 -21.42 -24.18
N ASP A 36 -50.32 -21.71 -24.77
CA ASP A 36 -49.58 -22.95 -24.55
C ASP A 36 -49.11 -23.09 -23.09
N ALA A 37 -48.54 -22.02 -22.51
CA ALA A 37 -48.14 -22.00 -21.10
C ALA A 37 -49.32 -22.29 -20.14
N LEU A 38 -50.50 -21.74 -20.43
CA LEU A 38 -51.71 -21.98 -19.63
C LEU A 38 -52.28 -23.39 -19.84
N ARG A 39 -52.20 -23.95 -21.06
CA ARG A 39 -52.59 -25.35 -21.33
C ARG A 39 -51.65 -26.34 -20.64
N GLU A 40 -50.34 -26.08 -20.63
CA GLU A 40 -49.35 -26.87 -19.86
C GLU A 40 -49.72 -26.93 -18.37
N ALA A 41 -50.27 -25.84 -17.83
CA ALA A 41 -50.77 -25.75 -16.46
C ALA A 41 -52.21 -26.27 -16.25
N LEU A 42 -52.78 -26.96 -17.23
CA LEU A 42 -54.13 -27.56 -17.19
C LEU A 42 -55.27 -26.54 -16.94
N VAL A 43 -55.10 -25.29 -17.38
CA VAL A 43 -56.16 -24.27 -17.29
C VAL A 43 -57.28 -24.57 -18.30
N PRO A 44 -58.58 -24.47 -17.92
CA PRO A 44 -59.70 -24.68 -18.83
C PRO A 44 -59.70 -23.75 -20.05
N GLY A 45 -60.05 -24.27 -21.23
CA GLY A 45 -60.03 -23.52 -22.49
C GLY A 45 -60.85 -22.23 -22.49
N GLU A 46 -62.01 -22.21 -21.81
CA GLU A 46 -62.85 -21.01 -21.69
C GLU A 46 -62.13 -19.83 -21.00
N LEU A 47 -61.29 -20.10 -19.99
CA LEU A 47 -60.52 -19.06 -19.30
C LEU A 47 -59.33 -18.58 -20.15
N ILE A 48 -58.75 -19.46 -20.97
CA ILE A 48 -57.70 -19.11 -21.92
C ILE A 48 -58.25 -18.17 -23.01
N GLU A 49 -59.46 -18.42 -23.51
CA GLU A 49 -60.12 -17.51 -24.45
C GLU A 49 -60.40 -16.14 -23.83
N GLN A 50 -60.86 -16.11 -22.57
CA GLN A 50 -61.15 -14.87 -21.84
C GLN A 50 -59.91 -14.00 -21.60
N ILE A 51 -58.78 -14.59 -21.19
CA ILE A 51 -57.54 -13.82 -21.00
C ILE A 51 -56.97 -13.35 -22.33
N CYS A 52 -57.01 -14.15 -23.39
CA CYS A 52 -56.56 -13.74 -24.73
C CYS A 52 -57.37 -12.54 -25.26
N ALA A 53 -58.70 -12.52 -25.06
CA ALA A 53 -59.53 -11.37 -25.41
C ALA A 53 -59.10 -10.09 -24.67
N ARG A 54 -58.83 -10.19 -23.36
CA ARG A 54 -58.34 -9.04 -22.57
C ARG A 54 -56.94 -8.58 -22.98
N LEU A 55 -56.03 -9.49 -23.29
CA LEU A 55 -54.70 -9.14 -23.78
C LEU A 55 -54.78 -8.37 -25.12
N HIS A 56 -55.73 -8.71 -25.99
CA HIS A 56 -55.98 -7.98 -27.23
C HIS A 56 -56.41 -6.52 -26.99
N GLU A 57 -57.17 -6.24 -25.94
CA GLU A 57 -57.56 -4.88 -25.56
C GLU A 57 -56.39 -4.08 -24.96
N VAL A 58 -55.58 -4.72 -24.11
CA VAL A 58 -54.51 -4.05 -23.36
C VAL A 58 -53.24 -3.86 -24.19
N ARG A 59 -52.94 -4.75 -25.16
CA ARG A 59 -51.68 -4.74 -25.93
C ARG A 59 -51.34 -3.41 -26.60
N VAL A 60 -52.36 -2.65 -27.02
CA VAL A 60 -52.20 -1.36 -27.73
C VAL A 60 -51.47 -0.33 -26.85
N ASN A 61 -51.59 -0.48 -25.52
CA ASN A 61 -50.99 0.42 -24.53
C ASN A 61 -49.73 -0.15 -23.88
N VAL A 62 -49.25 -1.32 -24.32
CA VAL A 62 -48.05 -1.98 -23.76
C VAL A 62 -46.85 -1.72 -24.68
N PRO A 63 -45.81 -1.00 -24.22
CA PRO A 63 -44.61 -0.81 -25.02
C PRO A 63 -43.92 -2.17 -25.26
N ALA A 64 -43.35 -2.39 -26.45
CA ALA A 64 -42.63 -3.63 -26.77
C ALA A 64 -43.41 -4.92 -26.44
N TRP A 65 -44.64 -5.02 -26.95
CA TRP A 65 -45.59 -6.12 -26.73
C TRP A 65 -44.96 -7.52 -26.83
N ASP A 66 -44.17 -7.80 -27.86
CA ASP A 66 -43.57 -9.12 -28.08
C ASP A 66 -42.76 -9.61 -26.87
N ARG A 67 -42.01 -8.69 -26.24
CA ARG A 67 -41.24 -8.97 -25.03
C ARG A 67 -42.15 -9.22 -23.83
N ALA A 68 -43.17 -8.38 -23.66
CA ALA A 68 -44.14 -8.51 -22.58
C ALA A 68 -44.90 -9.84 -22.66
N ALA A 69 -45.31 -10.24 -23.87
CA ALA A 69 -46.01 -11.48 -24.14
C ALA A 69 -45.14 -12.71 -23.84
N ALA A 70 -43.89 -12.71 -24.31
CA ALA A 70 -42.93 -13.79 -24.04
C ALA A 70 -42.65 -13.93 -22.52
N ASN A 71 -42.47 -12.81 -21.83
CA ASN A 71 -42.26 -12.81 -20.38
C ASN A 71 -43.51 -13.21 -19.59
N LEU A 72 -44.71 -12.85 -20.06
CA LEU A 72 -45.97 -13.27 -19.44
C LEU A 72 -46.19 -14.78 -19.58
N ALA A 73 -45.83 -15.37 -20.72
CA ALA A 73 -45.85 -16.83 -20.88
C ALA A 73 -44.86 -17.52 -19.91
N ARG A 74 -43.64 -16.97 -19.76
CA ARG A 74 -42.67 -17.46 -18.77
C ARG A 74 -43.20 -17.33 -17.34
N PHE A 75 -43.85 -16.21 -17.01
CA PHE A 75 -44.45 -15.95 -15.70
C PHE A 75 -45.51 -17.00 -15.36
N PHE A 76 -46.42 -17.32 -16.29
CA PHE A 76 -47.41 -18.37 -16.07
C PHE A 76 -46.79 -19.76 -15.92
N ARG A 77 -45.74 -20.09 -16.65
CA ARG A 77 -45.03 -21.38 -16.47
C ARG A 77 -44.39 -21.51 -15.09
N ALA A 78 -43.90 -20.41 -14.53
CA ALA A 78 -43.24 -20.39 -13.24
C ALA A 78 -44.21 -20.26 -12.06
N ALA A 79 -45.40 -19.70 -12.27
CA ALA A 79 -46.39 -19.46 -11.23
C ALA A 79 -46.88 -20.77 -10.61
N ARG A 80 -46.99 -20.82 -9.27
CA ARG A 80 -47.50 -22.01 -8.56
C ARG A 80 -48.92 -22.40 -8.97
N SER A 81 -49.74 -21.40 -9.29
CA SER A 81 -51.11 -21.58 -9.76
C SER A 81 -51.48 -20.50 -10.78
N PRO A 82 -51.32 -20.77 -12.09
CA PRO A 82 -51.73 -19.84 -13.14
C PRO A 82 -53.23 -19.51 -13.09
N TYR A 83 -54.04 -20.47 -12.66
CA TYR A 83 -55.47 -20.27 -12.42
C TYR A 83 -55.75 -19.13 -11.43
N SER A 84 -55.00 -19.07 -10.32
CA SER A 84 -55.20 -18.03 -9.30
C SER A 84 -54.94 -16.63 -9.86
N TRP A 85 -53.92 -16.49 -10.72
CA TRP A 85 -53.61 -15.23 -11.42
C TRP A 85 -54.72 -14.80 -12.39
N LEU A 86 -55.30 -15.73 -13.14
CA LEU A 86 -56.43 -15.43 -14.03
C LEU A 86 -57.63 -14.92 -13.24
N THR A 87 -57.97 -15.57 -12.11
CA THR A 87 -59.05 -15.09 -11.24
C THR A 87 -58.74 -13.73 -10.62
N LEU A 88 -57.46 -13.44 -10.31
CA LEU A 88 -57.04 -12.13 -9.83
C LEU A 88 -57.27 -11.06 -10.89
N PHE A 89 -56.82 -11.28 -12.13
CA PHE A 89 -57.00 -10.32 -13.22
C PHE A 89 -58.48 -10.09 -13.54
N GLU A 90 -59.34 -11.09 -13.36
CA GLU A 90 -60.78 -10.93 -13.46
C GLU A 90 -61.36 -10.02 -12.38
N ARG A 91 -60.94 -10.21 -11.13
CA ARG A 91 -61.41 -9.45 -9.97
C ARG A 91 -60.87 -8.02 -9.93
N ASP A 92 -59.64 -7.83 -10.40
CA ASP A 92 -58.95 -6.55 -10.46
C ASP A 92 -58.35 -6.31 -11.85
N PRO A 93 -59.10 -5.64 -12.75
CA PRO A 93 -58.68 -5.39 -14.12
C PRO A 93 -57.41 -4.53 -14.25
N ALA A 94 -57.00 -3.78 -13.22
CA ALA A 94 -55.82 -2.93 -13.26
C ALA A 94 -54.51 -3.74 -13.14
N CYS A 95 -54.57 -4.93 -12.54
CA CYS A 95 -53.39 -5.77 -12.30
C CYS A 95 -52.67 -6.20 -13.58
N LEU A 96 -53.43 -6.60 -14.61
CA LEU A 96 -52.86 -7.13 -15.84
C LEU A 96 -52.07 -6.07 -16.64
N PRO A 97 -52.60 -4.86 -16.88
CA PRO A 97 -51.82 -3.76 -17.47
C PRO A 97 -50.55 -3.41 -16.69
N THR A 98 -50.62 -3.39 -15.35
CA THR A 98 -49.46 -3.10 -14.49
C THR A 98 -48.38 -4.17 -14.63
N LEU A 99 -48.76 -5.46 -14.56
CA LEU A 99 -47.83 -6.56 -14.75
C LEU A 99 -47.19 -6.50 -16.14
N LEU A 100 -47.99 -6.31 -17.18
CA LEU A 100 -47.50 -6.19 -18.56
C LEU A 100 -46.53 -5.01 -18.72
N SER A 101 -46.80 -3.87 -18.09
CA SER A 101 -45.89 -2.72 -18.10
C SER A 101 -44.52 -3.05 -17.50
N LEU A 102 -44.48 -3.80 -16.39
CA LEU A 102 -43.23 -4.24 -15.77
C LEU A 102 -42.48 -5.25 -16.63
N LEU A 103 -43.19 -6.27 -17.13
CA LEU A 103 -42.64 -7.30 -18.02
C LEU A 103 -42.15 -6.74 -19.36
N ALA A 104 -42.75 -5.63 -19.80
CA ALA A 104 -42.40 -4.89 -21.00
C ALA A 104 -41.18 -3.98 -20.80
N SER A 105 -41.09 -3.26 -19.69
CA SER A 105 -40.22 -2.09 -19.58
C SER A 105 -38.83 -2.41 -19.04
N SER A 106 -38.70 -3.44 -18.19
CA SER A 106 -37.44 -3.83 -17.57
C SER A 106 -37.20 -5.34 -17.69
N PRO A 107 -36.27 -5.81 -18.54
CA PRO A 107 -35.87 -7.21 -18.57
C PRO A 107 -35.39 -7.75 -17.20
N PRO A 108 -34.56 -7.04 -16.41
CA PRO A 108 -34.16 -7.50 -15.08
C PRO A 108 -35.33 -7.71 -14.12
N LEU A 109 -36.28 -6.76 -14.04
CA LEU A 109 -37.45 -6.93 -13.18
C LEU A 109 -38.39 -8.01 -13.71
N ALA A 110 -38.49 -8.17 -15.03
CA ALA A 110 -39.25 -9.24 -15.64
C ALA A 110 -38.68 -10.62 -15.27
N ASP A 111 -37.36 -10.79 -15.34
CA ASP A 111 -36.71 -12.04 -14.93
C ASP A 111 -36.89 -12.31 -13.43
N GLN A 112 -36.86 -11.28 -12.58
CA GLN A 112 -37.15 -11.42 -11.15
C GLN A 112 -38.60 -11.84 -10.89
N LEU A 113 -39.58 -11.20 -11.56
CA LEU A 113 -40.99 -11.56 -11.45
C LEU A 113 -41.29 -12.94 -12.02
N VAL A 114 -40.58 -13.38 -13.05
CA VAL A 114 -40.69 -14.75 -13.57
C VAL A 114 -40.10 -15.75 -12.58
N ALA A 115 -39.03 -15.40 -11.87
CA ALA A 115 -38.41 -16.27 -10.87
C ALA A 115 -39.26 -16.42 -9.58
N ASP A 116 -39.95 -15.36 -9.15
CA ASP A 116 -40.88 -15.37 -8.01
C ASP A 116 -42.20 -14.65 -8.39
N PRO A 117 -43.12 -15.32 -9.12
CA PRO A 117 -44.38 -14.72 -9.55
C PRO A 117 -45.21 -14.15 -8.41
N GLU A 118 -45.20 -14.81 -7.26
CA GLU A 118 -45.91 -14.37 -6.06
C GLU A 118 -45.42 -13.01 -5.52
N ALA A 119 -44.20 -12.58 -5.86
CA ALA A 119 -43.71 -11.24 -5.52
C ALA A 119 -44.57 -10.12 -6.14
N PHE A 120 -45.32 -10.38 -7.21
CA PHE A 120 -46.24 -9.39 -7.78
C PHE A 120 -47.40 -9.04 -6.82
N GLU A 121 -47.86 -9.97 -5.98
CA GLU A 121 -48.87 -9.65 -4.95
C GLU A 121 -48.31 -8.68 -3.91
N LEU A 122 -47.02 -8.80 -3.56
CA LEU A 122 -46.36 -7.85 -2.67
C LEU A 122 -46.35 -6.43 -3.27
N LEU A 123 -46.07 -6.31 -4.57
CA LEU A 123 -46.13 -5.02 -5.27
C LEU A 123 -47.53 -4.42 -5.23
N ARG A 124 -48.55 -5.25 -5.41
CA ARG A 124 -49.96 -4.82 -5.40
C ARG A 124 -50.42 -4.38 -4.02
N LEU A 125 -50.08 -5.14 -2.98
CA LEU A 125 -50.48 -4.85 -1.60
C LEU A 125 -49.79 -3.60 -1.04
N THR A 126 -48.53 -3.38 -1.43
CA THR A 126 -47.73 -2.23 -0.97
C THR A 126 -47.87 -1.02 -1.89
N GLU A 127 -48.35 -1.18 -3.11
CA GLU A 127 -48.37 -0.17 -4.18
C GLU A 127 -47.00 0.47 -4.44
N GLY A 128 -45.91 -0.22 -4.07
CA GLY A 128 -44.56 0.35 -4.11
C GLY A 128 -44.35 1.52 -3.15
N LYS A 129 -45.19 1.68 -2.12
CA LYS A 129 -45.01 2.72 -1.09
C LYS A 129 -43.87 2.36 -0.13
N PRO A 130 -43.23 3.37 0.49
CA PRO A 130 -42.20 3.11 1.47
C PRO A 130 -42.68 2.31 2.67
N VAL A 131 -41.83 1.40 3.16
CA VAL A 131 -42.11 0.56 4.32
C VAL A 131 -41.28 1.04 5.52
N ASP A 132 -41.82 0.89 6.71
CA ASP A 132 -41.11 1.21 7.95
C ASP A 132 -39.91 0.25 8.14
N PRO A 133 -38.70 0.75 8.42
CA PRO A 133 -37.53 -0.09 8.68
C PRO A 133 -37.72 -1.16 9.74
N ASP A 134 -38.51 -0.88 10.78
CA ASP A 134 -38.72 -1.84 11.87
C ASP A 134 -39.55 -3.05 11.39
N LEU A 135 -40.53 -2.83 10.51
CA LEU A 135 -41.30 -3.91 9.88
C LEU A 135 -40.42 -4.79 8.98
N LEU A 136 -39.50 -4.17 8.22
CA LEU A 136 -38.54 -4.91 7.39
C LEU A 136 -37.64 -5.80 8.24
N ARG A 137 -37.19 -5.31 9.41
CA ARG A 137 -36.37 -6.09 10.33
C ARG A 137 -37.15 -7.25 10.92
N ASP A 138 -38.35 -7.00 11.41
CA ASP A 138 -39.19 -8.03 12.02
C ASP A 138 -39.50 -9.17 11.03
N GLU A 139 -39.83 -8.83 9.78
CA GLU A 139 -40.07 -9.81 8.71
C GLU A 139 -38.82 -10.65 8.43
N LEU A 140 -37.68 -10.00 8.16
CA LEU A 140 -36.45 -10.71 7.84
C LEU A 140 -35.95 -11.57 9.01
N PHE A 141 -36.00 -11.06 10.24
CA PHE A 141 -35.50 -11.79 11.40
C PHE A 141 -36.39 -12.99 11.71
N SER A 142 -37.70 -12.89 11.51
CA SER A 142 -38.58 -14.05 11.59
C SER A 142 -38.25 -15.13 10.56
N GLU A 143 -37.85 -14.77 9.33
CA GLU A 143 -37.41 -15.75 8.33
C GLU A 143 -36.06 -16.38 8.70
N LEU A 144 -35.13 -15.59 9.23
CA LEU A 144 -33.79 -16.05 9.65
C LEU A 144 -33.80 -16.90 10.91
N ASP A 145 -34.69 -16.64 11.87
CA ASP A 145 -34.86 -17.46 13.06
C ASP A 145 -35.28 -18.90 12.70
N GLY A 146 -35.99 -19.06 11.59
CA GLY A 146 -36.34 -20.37 11.02
C GLY A 146 -35.24 -21.03 10.18
N ALA A 147 -34.07 -20.39 10.01
CA ALA A 147 -32.97 -20.90 9.19
C ALA A 147 -31.91 -21.61 10.02
N ASP A 148 -31.96 -22.95 10.00
CA ASP A 148 -31.13 -23.88 10.78
C ASP A 148 -29.71 -24.11 10.21
N HIS A 149 -29.45 -23.73 8.96
CA HIS A 149 -28.15 -23.90 8.32
C HIS A 149 -27.86 -22.81 7.28
N LEU A 150 -26.59 -22.64 6.94
CA LEU A 150 -26.09 -21.52 6.11
C LEU A 150 -26.84 -21.33 4.79
N ARG A 151 -27.14 -22.41 4.05
CA ARG A 151 -27.83 -22.29 2.75
C ARG A 151 -29.23 -21.71 2.88
N ARG A 152 -29.96 -22.07 3.95
CA ARG A 152 -31.31 -21.54 4.20
C ARG A 152 -31.26 -20.07 4.58
N ALA A 153 -30.30 -19.65 5.40
CA ALA A 153 -30.08 -18.25 5.73
C ALA A 153 -29.66 -17.44 4.49
N GLN A 154 -28.76 -17.99 3.66
CA GLN A 154 -28.37 -17.41 2.37
C GLN A 154 -29.58 -17.16 1.47
N ARG A 155 -30.46 -18.16 1.32
CA ARG A 155 -31.68 -18.03 0.52
C ARG A 155 -32.65 -16.99 1.10
N ALA A 156 -32.90 -16.99 2.40
CA ALA A 156 -33.79 -16.03 3.06
C ALA A 156 -33.33 -14.58 2.82
N LEU A 157 -32.06 -14.27 3.10
CA LEU A 157 -31.49 -12.93 2.85
C LEU A 157 -31.63 -12.49 1.39
N ARG A 158 -31.36 -13.39 0.44
CA ARG A 158 -31.42 -13.12 -1.00
C ARG A 158 -32.84 -12.86 -1.46
N VAL A 159 -33.77 -13.77 -1.16
CA VAL A 159 -35.18 -13.67 -1.55
C VAL A 159 -35.82 -12.42 -0.96
N PHE A 160 -35.59 -12.15 0.33
CA PHE A 160 -36.07 -10.93 0.98
C PHE A 160 -35.53 -9.67 0.29
N ARG A 161 -34.21 -9.61 0.06
CA ARG A 161 -33.57 -8.50 -0.65
C ARG A 161 -34.15 -8.31 -2.05
N TYR A 162 -34.39 -9.38 -2.80
CA TYR A 162 -34.96 -9.26 -4.15
C TYR A 162 -36.38 -8.72 -4.15
N ARG A 163 -37.24 -9.18 -3.23
CA ARG A 163 -38.63 -8.72 -3.10
C ARG A 163 -38.72 -7.23 -2.77
N GLU A 164 -37.94 -6.80 -1.79
CA GLU A 164 -37.93 -5.40 -1.39
C GLU A 164 -37.30 -4.48 -2.44
N PHE A 165 -36.25 -4.95 -3.12
CA PHE A 165 -35.65 -4.22 -4.23
C PHE A 165 -36.63 -4.03 -5.40
N LEU A 166 -37.43 -5.07 -5.71
CA LEU A 166 -38.50 -5.01 -6.70
C LEU A 166 -39.60 -4.01 -6.28
N ARG A 167 -39.99 -3.99 -5.00
CA ARG A 167 -40.95 -3.01 -4.44
C ARG A 167 -40.47 -1.58 -4.61
N ILE A 168 -39.22 -1.31 -4.25
CA ILE A 168 -38.62 0.03 -4.35
C ILE A 168 -38.52 0.47 -5.82
N ALA A 169 -38.06 -0.41 -6.71
CA ALA A 169 -38.01 -0.13 -8.15
C ALA A 169 -39.40 0.17 -8.73
N TYR A 170 -40.41 -0.63 -8.34
CA TYR A 170 -41.79 -0.42 -8.73
C TYR A 170 -42.35 0.93 -8.26
N GLY A 171 -42.07 1.31 -7.01
CA GLY A 171 -42.48 2.60 -6.43
C GLY A 171 -41.91 3.80 -7.19
N GLN A 172 -40.66 3.72 -7.63
CA GLN A 172 -40.05 4.75 -8.48
C GLN A 172 -40.65 4.75 -9.90
N MET A 173 -40.84 3.57 -10.51
CA MET A 173 -41.39 3.47 -11.87
C MET A 173 -42.80 4.06 -11.99
N THR A 174 -43.58 3.92 -10.93
CA THR A 174 -44.97 4.40 -10.88
C THR A 174 -45.10 5.84 -10.38
N GLY A 175 -43.98 6.49 -10.01
CA GLY A 175 -43.97 7.86 -9.51
C GLY A 175 -44.44 8.02 -8.06
N HIS A 176 -44.67 6.92 -7.33
CA HIS A 176 -45.02 6.94 -5.90
C HIS A 176 -43.83 7.31 -5.01
N GLN A 177 -42.60 7.20 -5.53
CA GLN A 177 -41.38 7.54 -4.80
C GLN A 177 -40.44 8.43 -5.61
N THR A 178 -39.82 9.39 -4.93
CA THR A 178 -38.68 10.15 -5.46
C THR A 178 -37.41 9.32 -5.40
N TRP A 179 -36.41 9.66 -6.21
CA TRP A 179 -35.09 9.02 -6.16
C TRP A 179 -34.46 9.04 -4.76
N ALA A 180 -34.59 10.14 -4.04
CA ALA A 180 -34.04 10.30 -2.69
C ALA A 180 -34.73 9.38 -1.67
N THR A 181 -36.05 9.18 -1.81
CA THR A 181 -36.81 8.28 -0.93
C THR A 181 -36.41 6.83 -1.15
N ALA A 182 -36.32 6.42 -2.41
CA ALA A 182 -35.91 5.06 -2.78
C ALA A 182 -34.44 4.77 -2.47
N ALA A 183 -33.54 5.76 -2.58
CA ALA A 183 -32.15 5.62 -2.13
C ALA A 183 -32.08 5.32 -0.63
N ARG A 184 -32.88 6.04 0.18
CA ARG A 184 -32.98 5.79 1.62
C ARG A 184 -33.60 4.43 1.95
N GLU A 185 -34.65 4.01 1.25
CA GLU A 185 -35.21 2.66 1.44
C GLU A 185 -34.21 1.56 1.08
N ARG A 186 -33.43 1.73 0.01
CA ARG A 186 -32.34 0.80 -0.33
C ARG A 186 -31.27 0.73 0.77
N THR A 187 -30.92 1.88 1.36
CA THR A 187 -30.02 1.91 2.53
C THR A 187 -30.61 1.14 3.70
N TRP A 188 -31.88 1.35 4.05
CA TRP A 188 -32.53 0.61 5.13
C TRP A 188 -32.62 -0.89 4.85
N LEU A 189 -32.91 -1.28 3.61
CA LEU A 189 -32.89 -2.67 3.20
C LEU A 189 -31.49 -3.29 3.38
N ALA A 190 -30.45 -2.59 2.95
CA ALA A 190 -29.07 -3.05 3.13
C ALA A 190 -28.72 -3.18 4.62
N GLU A 191 -29.05 -2.20 5.46
CA GLU A 191 -28.86 -2.25 6.92
C GLU A 191 -29.54 -3.46 7.55
N THR A 192 -30.82 -3.69 7.20
CA THR A 192 -31.60 -4.82 7.71
C THR A 192 -30.98 -6.17 7.31
N VAL A 193 -30.56 -6.30 6.04
CA VAL A 193 -29.86 -7.50 5.55
C VAL A 193 -28.52 -7.70 6.26
N LEU A 194 -27.72 -6.65 6.45
CA LEU A 194 -26.43 -6.71 7.14
C LEU A 194 -26.62 -7.07 8.63
N GLN A 195 -27.62 -6.49 9.29
CA GLN A 195 -27.96 -6.79 10.68
C GLN A 195 -28.37 -8.26 10.85
N GLY A 196 -29.27 -8.74 9.99
CA GLY A 196 -29.71 -10.14 10.02
C GLY A 196 -28.57 -11.11 9.74
N ALA A 197 -27.72 -10.82 8.75
CA ALA A 197 -26.56 -11.63 8.43
C ALA A 197 -25.54 -11.66 9.57
N LEU A 198 -25.25 -10.52 10.22
CA LEU A 198 -24.33 -10.48 11.35
C LEU A 198 -24.87 -11.24 12.55
N GLN A 199 -26.16 -11.08 12.88
CA GLN A 199 -26.79 -11.82 13.98
C GLN A 199 -26.78 -13.33 13.74
N TRP A 200 -27.12 -13.77 12.51
CA TRP A 200 -27.07 -15.18 12.17
C TRP A 200 -25.63 -15.73 12.22
N ALA A 201 -24.66 -14.98 11.67
CA ALA A 201 -23.25 -15.39 11.68
C ALA A 201 -22.67 -15.46 13.10
N LEU A 202 -23.09 -14.56 14.00
CA LEU A 202 -22.73 -14.61 15.43
C LEU A 202 -23.27 -15.88 16.07
N ARG A 203 -24.57 -16.19 15.91
CA ARG A 203 -25.19 -17.40 16.45
C ARG A 203 -24.55 -18.69 15.91
N ASP A 204 -24.28 -18.75 14.61
CA ASP A 204 -23.58 -19.88 13.98
C ASP A 204 -22.18 -20.06 14.56
N THR A 205 -21.40 -18.98 14.67
CA THR A 205 -20.04 -19.03 15.22
C THR A 205 -20.04 -19.44 16.69
N GLU A 206 -20.97 -18.90 17.50
CA GLU A 206 -21.17 -19.23 18.92
C GLU A 206 -21.51 -20.71 19.15
N SER A 207 -22.16 -21.37 18.19
CA SER A 207 -22.47 -22.81 18.28
C SER A 207 -21.23 -23.70 18.16
N HIS A 208 -20.12 -23.16 17.65
CA HIS A 208 -18.88 -23.87 17.38
C HIS A 208 -17.69 -23.41 18.22
N LEU A 209 -17.65 -22.13 18.60
CA LEU A 209 -16.58 -21.50 19.35
C LEU A 209 -17.18 -20.59 20.42
N PRO A 210 -16.65 -20.60 21.66
CA PRO A 210 -17.15 -19.70 22.70
C PRO A 210 -16.89 -18.24 22.30
N ARG A 211 -17.88 -17.38 22.51
CA ARG A 211 -17.72 -15.95 22.25
C ARG A 211 -16.75 -15.34 23.25
N PRO A 212 -15.75 -14.57 22.78
CA PRO A 212 -14.86 -13.82 23.67
C PRO A 212 -15.65 -12.86 24.57
N THR A 213 -15.24 -12.73 25.82
CA THR A 213 -15.87 -11.86 26.82
C THR A 213 -14.91 -10.76 27.27
N GLN A 214 -15.48 -9.65 27.72
CA GLN A 214 -14.81 -8.55 28.38
C GLN A 214 -14.43 -8.92 29.83
N GLY A 215 -13.62 -8.10 30.48
CA GLY A 215 -13.21 -8.30 31.88
C GLY A 215 -14.38 -8.31 32.88
N ASP A 216 -15.55 -7.80 32.50
CA ASP A 216 -16.80 -7.82 33.27
C ASP A 216 -17.72 -9.01 32.94
N GLY A 217 -17.30 -9.90 32.04
CA GLY A 217 -18.05 -11.07 31.59
C GLY A 217 -19.07 -10.81 30.47
N GLN A 218 -19.22 -9.58 29.97
CA GLN A 218 -20.07 -9.30 28.82
C GLN A 218 -19.42 -9.80 27.52
N PRO A 219 -20.19 -10.27 26.54
CA PRO A 219 -19.63 -10.68 25.25
C PRO A 219 -19.06 -9.47 24.49
N VAL A 220 -17.90 -9.64 23.86
CA VAL A 220 -17.26 -8.56 23.07
C VAL A 220 -18.20 -8.10 21.95
N GLY A 221 -18.42 -6.78 21.89
CA GLY A 221 -19.26 -6.14 20.87
C GLY A 221 -18.64 -6.18 19.46
N VAL A 222 -19.47 -6.25 18.43
CA VAL A 222 -19.08 -6.17 17.02
C VAL A 222 -20.01 -5.21 16.30
N ALA A 223 -19.44 -4.30 15.53
CA ALA A 223 -20.16 -3.31 14.73
C ALA A 223 -19.74 -3.41 13.26
N VAL A 224 -20.69 -3.10 12.37
CA VAL A 224 -20.44 -2.89 10.94
C VAL A 224 -20.51 -1.39 10.67
N ILE A 225 -19.42 -0.83 10.14
CA ILE A 225 -19.37 0.54 9.64
C ILE A 225 -19.62 0.51 8.14
N GLY A 226 -20.68 1.18 7.71
CA GLY A 226 -20.97 1.41 6.30
C GLY A 226 -20.23 2.63 5.81
N LEU A 227 -19.56 2.50 4.67
CA LEU A 227 -18.80 3.56 4.01
C LEU A 227 -19.52 4.01 2.73
N GLY A 228 -18.95 4.98 2.02
CA GLY A 228 -19.45 5.44 0.73
C GLY A 228 -20.93 5.84 0.77
N ARG A 229 -21.71 5.45 -0.24
CA ARG A 229 -23.13 5.82 -0.32
C ARG A 229 -24.04 5.05 0.63
N LEU A 230 -23.62 3.89 1.14
CA LEU A 230 -24.33 3.20 2.22
C LEU A 230 -24.32 4.05 3.50
N GLY A 231 -23.13 4.49 3.91
CA GLY A 231 -22.99 5.34 5.09
C GLY A 231 -23.71 6.69 4.92
N GLY A 232 -23.63 7.29 3.72
CA GLY A 232 -24.31 8.54 3.34
C GLY A 232 -25.85 8.43 3.16
N GLY A 233 -26.42 7.22 3.18
CA GLY A 233 -27.85 6.98 3.01
C GLY A 233 -28.38 7.30 1.61
N GLU A 234 -27.56 7.06 0.59
CA GLU A 234 -27.81 7.48 -0.80
C GLU A 234 -27.45 6.37 -1.81
N MET A 235 -27.70 5.11 -1.47
CA MET A 235 -27.37 3.95 -2.30
C MET A 235 -28.04 3.98 -3.69
N ASP A 236 -27.31 3.52 -4.72
CA ASP A 236 -27.88 3.19 -6.04
C ASP A 236 -28.27 1.70 -6.15
N PHE A 237 -28.84 1.26 -7.28
CA PHE A 237 -29.30 -0.14 -7.45
C PHE A 237 -28.18 -1.15 -7.73
N GLY A 238 -27.01 -0.69 -8.15
CA GLY A 238 -25.89 -1.53 -8.59
C GLY A 238 -24.58 -1.32 -7.85
N GLU A 239 -24.61 -0.63 -6.73
CA GLU A 239 -23.43 -0.35 -5.91
C GLU A 239 -23.03 -1.56 -5.04
N SER A 240 -21.73 -1.82 -4.97
CA SER A 240 -21.15 -2.72 -3.97
C SER A 240 -21.26 -2.08 -2.58
N LEU A 241 -21.42 -2.88 -1.53
CA LEU A 241 -21.34 -2.35 -0.16
C LEU A 241 -19.87 -2.25 0.26
N GLU A 242 -19.48 -1.03 0.64
CA GLU A 242 -18.19 -0.76 1.27
C GLU A 242 -18.37 -0.82 2.80
N LEU A 243 -17.70 -1.77 3.46
CA LEU A 243 -17.88 -2.05 4.88
C LEU A 243 -16.56 -2.17 5.63
N MET A 244 -16.57 -1.84 6.92
CA MET A 244 -15.52 -2.17 7.89
C MET A 244 -16.13 -2.84 9.12
N LEU A 245 -15.63 -4.01 9.49
CA LEU A 245 -16.04 -4.70 10.72
C LEU A 245 -15.10 -4.31 11.86
N VAL A 246 -15.69 -3.89 12.98
CA VAL A 246 -14.97 -3.44 14.17
C VAL A 246 -15.42 -4.24 15.36
N ARG A 247 -14.48 -4.70 16.17
CA ARG A 247 -14.76 -5.29 17.49
C ARG A 247 -14.32 -4.36 18.61
N GLU A 248 -14.99 -4.47 19.74
CA GLU A 248 -14.59 -3.77 20.96
C GLU A 248 -13.19 -4.22 21.42
N SER A 249 -12.43 -3.28 21.98
CA SER A 249 -11.14 -3.61 22.60
C SER A 249 -11.36 -4.41 23.86
N GLN A 250 -10.63 -5.51 24.00
CA GLN A 250 -10.65 -6.30 25.23
C GLN A 250 -9.84 -5.56 26.29
N GLN A 251 -10.43 -5.29 27.46
CA GLN A 251 -9.63 -4.87 28.60
C GLN A 251 -8.74 -6.03 29.03
N PRO A 252 -7.43 -5.81 29.30
CA PRO A 252 -6.59 -6.86 29.85
C PRO A 252 -7.21 -7.28 31.19
N SER A 253 -7.64 -8.54 31.27
CA SER A 253 -8.17 -9.08 32.52
C SER A 253 -7.08 -9.03 33.61
N ALA A 254 -7.46 -8.97 34.89
CA ALA A 254 -6.49 -9.00 35.99
C ALA A 254 -5.63 -10.29 36.02
N HIS A 255 -5.98 -11.29 35.21
CA HIS A 255 -5.16 -12.44 34.90
C HIS A 255 -4.45 -12.21 33.56
N TRP A 256 -3.13 -12.41 33.53
CA TRP A 256 -2.35 -12.41 32.29
C TRP A 256 -3.01 -13.34 31.27
N SER A 257 -3.60 -12.79 30.20
CA SER A 257 -4.20 -13.57 29.13
C SER A 257 -3.13 -14.48 28.51
N SER A 258 -3.39 -15.79 28.44
CA SER A 258 -2.46 -16.73 27.83
C SER A 258 -2.39 -16.48 26.31
N PRO A 259 -1.25 -16.72 25.64
CA PRO A 259 -1.17 -16.68 24.17
C PRO A 259 -2.23 -17.56 23.46
N ALA A 260 -2.73 -18.60 24.14
CA ALA A 260 -3.83 -19.44 23.67
C ALA A 260 -5.16 -18.66 23.57
N ASP A 261 -5.49 -17.82 24.55
CA ASP A 261 -6.76 -17.06 24.61
C ASP A 261 -6.86 -16.00 23.51
N GLN A 262 -5.71 -15.40 23.14
CA GLN A 262 -5.62 -14.47 22.00
C GLN A 262 -5.83 -15.19 20.66
N THR A 263 -5.30 -16.41 20.54
CA THR A 263 -5.44 -17.24 19.33
C THR A 263 -6.90 -17.67 19.13
N ASP A 264 -7.60 -18.03 20.20
CA ASP A 264 -9.02 -18.40 20.16
C ASP A 264 -9.94 -17.21 19.83
N THR A 265 -9.62 -16.02 20.36
CA THR A 265 -10.32 -14.77 20.02
C THR A 265 -10.21 -14.45 18.52
N GLU A 266 -9.00 -14.49 17.98
CA GLU A 266 -8.77 -14.24 16.54
C GLU A 266 -9.46 -15.30 15.67
N LEU A 267 -9.44 -16.56 16.10
CA LEU A 267 -10.14 -17.65 15.41
C LEU A 267 -11.66 -17.42 15.36
N PHE A 268 -12.27 -16.98 16.46
CA PHE A 268 -13.70 -16.66 16.53
C PHE A 268 -14.05 -15.56 15.53
N PHE A 269 -13.34 -14.42 15.55
CA PHE A 269 -13.65 -13.29 14.67
C PHE A 269 -13.33 -13.56 13.20
N ARG A 270 -12.28 -14.33 12.91
CA ARG A 270 -12.00 -14.79 11.54
C ARG A 270 -13.13 -15.66 11.01
N ARG A 271 -13.66 -16.60 11.81
CA ARG A 271 -14.80 -17.43 11.41
C ARG A 271 -16.07 -16.62 11.24
N LEU A 272 -16.35 -15.70 12.17
CA LEU A 272 -17.48 -14.78 12.08
C LEU A 272 -17.45 -14.00 10.77
N ALA A 273 -16.32 -13.38 10.44
CA ALA A 273 -16.17 -12.63 9.20
C ALA A 273 -16.35 -13.52 7.97
N GLN A 274 -15.75 -14.72 7.95
CA GLN A 274 -15.93 -15.66 6.84
C GLN A 274 -17.40 -16.06 6.64
N THR A 275 -18.11 -16.38 7.71
CA THR A 275 -19.55 -16.72 7.65
C THR A 275 -20.38 -15.52 7.18
N PHE A 276 -20.11 -14.32 7.72
CA PHE A 276 -20.76 -13.08 7.31
C PHE A 276 -20.56 -12.78 5.81
N LEU A 277 -19.31 -12.86 5.33
CA LEU A 277 -18.99 -12.65 3.91
C LEU A 277 -19.73 -13.65 3.01
N ARG A 278 -19.82 -14.92 3.43
CA ARG A 278 -20.54 -15.96 2.69
C ARG A 278 -22.05 -15.72 2.62
N LEU A 279 -22.64 -15.19 3.68
CA LEU A 279 -24.07 -14.84 3.67
C LEU A 279 -24.38 -13.77 2.63
N ILE A 280 -23.49 -12.77 2.51
CA ILE A 280 -23.73 -11.57 1.70
C ILE A 280 -23.25 -11.70 0.24
N ASP A 281 -21.99 -12.10 -0.01
CA ASP A 281 -21.32 -11.97 -1.32
C ASP A 281 -21.11 -13.31 -2.07
N GLU A 282 -21.35 -14.46 -1.41
CA GLU A 282 -21.25 -15.76 -2.10
C GLU A 282 -22.32 -15.86 -3.20
N VAL A 283 -21.94 -16.26 -4.41
CA VAL A 283 -22.91 -16.50 -5.49
C VAL A 283 -23.51 -17.89 -5.32
N THR A 284 -24.84 -17.97 -5.25
CA THR A 284 -25.61 -19.21 -5.11
C THR A 284 -26.61 -19.36 -6.26
N GLU A 285 -27.38 -20.46 -6.29
CA GLU A 285 -28.50 -20.64 -7.23
C GLU A 285 -29.56 -19.55 -7.09
N ASP A 286 -29.76 -19.06 -5.86
CA ASP A 286 -30.64 -17.92 -5.57
C ASP A 286 -29.95 -16.57 -5.80
N GLY A 287 -28.80 -16.52 -6.49
CA GLY A 287 -28.05 -15.29 -6.73
C GLY A 287 -27.17 -14.84 -5.56
N VAL A 288 -27.05 -13.52 -5.36
CA VAL A 288 -26.20 -12.87 -4.36
C VAL A 288 -26.98 -11.76 -3.64
N ALA A 289 -26.77 -11.60 -2.31
CA ALA A 289 -27.46 -10.55 -1.56
C ALA A 289 -26.89 -9.18 -1.95
N TYR A 290 -25.58 -8.98 -1.72
CA TYR A 290 -24.85 -7.79 -2.18
C TYR A 290 -23.41 -8.15 -2.52
N ARG A 291 -22.83 -7.44 -3.49
CA ARG A 291 -21.38 -7.47 -3.69
C ARG A 291 -20.70 -6.68 -2.60
N LEU A 292 -19.62 -7.22 -2.05
CA LEU A 292 -18.83 -6.54 -1.03
C LEU A 292 -17.51 -6.06 -1.61
N GLU A 293 -17.21 -4.79 -1.39
CA GLU A 293 -15.85 -4.27 -1.56
C GLU A 293 -15.24 -4.18 -0.17
N TRP A 294 -14.53 -5.25 0.24
CA TRP A 294 -13.92 -5.37 1.56
C TRP A 294 -12.83 -4.32 1.73
N ALA A 295 -13.17 -3.19 2.35
CA ALA A 295 -12.47 -1.91 2.33
C ALA A 295 -10.93 -1.98 2.21
N PRO A 296 -10.38 -2.22 1.00
CA PRO A 296 -8.99 -1.90 0.69
C PRO A 296 -8.88 -0.37 0.48
N ALA A 297 -9.98 0.34 0.81
CA ALA A 297 -10.20 1.76 0.76
C ALA A 297 -10.01 2.43 2.14
N VAL A 298 -9.96 1.65 3.23
CA VAL A 298 -9.92 2.21 4.58
C VAL A 298 -8.87 1.51 5.44
N MET A 299 -8.65 0.20 5.28
CA MET A 299 -7.56 -0.54 5.94
C MET A 299 -6.60 -1.14 4.91
N ASP A 300 -5.37 -1.44 5.32
CA ASP A 300 -4.39 -2.11 4.45
C ASP A 300 -4.81 -3.55 4.13
N ALA A 301 -4.43 -4.07 2.97
CA ALA A 301 -4.81 -5.43 2.52
C ALA A 301 -4.33 -6.56 3.46
N SER A 302 -3.34 -6.29 4.32
CA SER A 302 -2.83 -7.19 5.35
C SER A 302 -3.60 -7.14 6.67
N SER A 303 -4.58 -6.23 6.80
CA SER A 303 -5.34 -6.06 8.04
C SER A 303 -6.29 -7.24 8.27
N PRO A 304 -6.57 -7.59 9.54
CA PRO A 304 -7.55 -8.63 9.85
C PRO A 304 -8.95 -8.23 9.35
N PRO A 305 -9.81 -9.21 9.04
CA PRO A 305 -11.16 -8.95 8.56
C PRO A 305 -12.09 -8.38 9.66
N VAL A 306 -11.71 -8.42 10.93
CA VAL A 306 -12.39 -7.68 12.00
C VAL A 306 -11.32 -6.94 12.75
N VAL A 307 -11.36 -5.61 12.69
CA VAL A 307 -10.32 -4.76 13.28
C VAL A 307 -10.71 -4.42 14.71
N GLU A 308 -9.76 -4.43 15.62
CA GLU A 308 -10.02 -3.97 16.98
C GLU A 308 -10.18 -2.44 17.04
N PHE A 309 -11.11 -1.95 17.86
CA PHE A 309 -11.36 -0.53 18.07
C PHE A 309 -10.08 0.30 18.24
N ARG A 310 -9.20 -0.05 19.19
CA ARG A 310 -7.98 0.73 19.45
C ARG A 310 -6.96 0.58 18.33
N GLU A 311 -6.85 -0.59 17.72
CA GLU A 311 -5.98 -0.80 16.56
C GLU A 311 -6.40 0.06 15.37
N ALA A 312 -7.71 0.18 15.11
CA ALA A 312 -8.24 1.03 14.06
C ALA A 312 -7.86 2.50 14.29
N VAL A 313 -8.05 3.03 15.52
CA VAL A 313 -7.68 4.41 15.85
C VAL A 313 -6.19 4.66 15.64
N VAL A 314 -5.34 3.82 16.23
CA VAL A 314 -3.89 3.92 16.07
C VAL A 314 -3.48 3.82 14.60
N HIS A 315 -4.17 2.97 13.83
CA HIS A 315 -3.91 2.82 12.41
C HIS A 315 -4.15 4.13 11.64
N PHE A 316 -5.33 4.72 11.79
CA PHE A 316 -5.67 5.96 11.08
C PHE A 316 -4.79 7.13 11.49
N GLU A 317 -4.54 7.32 12.79
CA GLU A 317 -3.75 8.45 13.28
C GLU A 317 -2.31 8.45 12.72
N ASN A 318 -1.69 7.27 12.69
CA ASN A 318 -0.29 7.11 12.28
C ASN A 318 -0.13 6.97 10.76
N TRP A 319 -0.91 6.10 10.11
CA TRP A 319 -0.74 5.75 8.69
C TRP A 319 -1.85 6.24 7.78
N GLY A 320 -2.97 6.71 8.33
CA GLY A 320 -4.13 7.17 7.58
C GLY A 320 -3.80 8.31 6.60
N ARG A 321 -4.23 8.14 5.35
CA ARG A 321 -4.00 9.03 4.22
C ARG A 321 -5.21 9.92 3.93
N THR A 322 -5.02 11.00 3.18
CA THR A 322 -6.09 11.97 2.87
C THR A 322 -7.27 11.36 2.12
N TRP A 323 -7.04 10.38 1.25
CA TRP A 323 -8.12 9.70 0.56
C TRP A 323 -8.90 8.74 1.48
N GLN A 324 -8.28 8.17 2.53
CA GLN A 324 -9.00 7.43 3.58
C GLN A 324 -9.85 8.39 4.42
N ARG A 325 -9.33 9.61 4.71
CA ARG A 325 -10.15 10.66 5.33
C ARG A 325 -11.38 10.98 4.48
N GLN A 326 -11.20 11.09 3.16
CA GLN A 326 -12.31 11.30 2.22
C GLN A 326 -13.35 10.17 2.30
N ALA A 327 -12.92 8.91 2.24
CA ALA A 327 -13.83 7.75 2.34
C ALA A 327 -14.60 7.70 3.67
N MET A 328 -13.99 8.16 4.76
CA MET A 328 -14.60 8.17 6.10
C MET A 328 -15.62 9.30 6.32
N ILE A 329 -15.73 10.29 5.44
CA ILE A 329 -16.70 11.41 5.58
C ILE A 329 -18.13 10.90 5.67
N LYS A 330 -18.45 9.90 4.85
CA LYS A 330 -19.80 9.31 4.77
C LYS A 330 -20.00 8.15 5.74
N SER A 331 -18.99 7.79 6.55
CA SER A 331 -19.05 6.62 7.41
C SER A 331 -20.15 6.70 8.47
N ARG A 332 -20.80 5.56 8.73
CA ARG A 332 -21.87 5.43 9.74
C ARG A 332 -21.95 4.00 10.27
N ALA A 333 -22.33 3.81 11.53
CA ALA A 333 -22.64 2.48 12.03
C ALA A 333 -23.97 1.97 11.42
N VAL A 334 -23.94 0.82 10.73
CA VAL A 334 -25.07 0.30 9.95
C VAL A 334 -25.64 -1.01 10.49
N ALA A 335 -24.86 -1.79 11.25
CA ALA A 335 -25.30 -3.03 11.86
C ALA A 335 -24.43 -3.41 13.07
N GLY A 336 -24.90 -4.34 13.88
CA GLY A 336 -24.25 -4.81 15.11
C GLY A 336 -24.48 -3.87 16.29
N ASP A 337 -23.43 -3.68 17.08
CA ASP A 337 -23.42 -2.70 18.17
C ASP A 337 -23.21 -1.29 17.61
N ILE A 338 -24.34 -0.59 17.39
CA ILE A 338 -24.32 0.80 16.89
C ILE A 338 -23.58 1.74 17.85
N GLY A 339 -23.66 1.51 19.16
CA GLY A 339 -22.98 2.32 20.16
C GLY A 339 -21.45 2.24 20.03
N LEU A 340 -20.91 1.03 19.83
CA LEU A 340 -19.51 0.79 19.55
C LEU A 340 -19.05 1.49 18.25
N GLY A 341 -19.83 1.33 17.18
CA GLY A 341 -19.50 1.94 15.88
C GLY A 341 -19.47 3.47 15.95
N GLU A 342 -20.49 4.09 16.54
CA GLU A 342 -20.56 5.55 16.72
C GLU A 342 -19.52 6.07 17.72
N ALA A 343 -19.06 5.24 18.68
CA ALA A 343 -17.92 5.58 19.52
C ALA A 343 -16.62 5.68 18.71
N LEU A 344 -16.39 4.75 17.78
CA LEU A 344 -15.20 4.77 16.93
C LEU A 344 -15.21 6.00 16.02
N LEU A 345 -16.34 6.28 15.37
CA LEU A 345 -16.45 7.42 14.46
C LEU A 345 -16.23 8.77 15.17
N ARG A 346 -16.72 8.91 16.41
CA ARG A 346 -16.42 10.07 17.26
C ARG A 346 -14.93 10.19 17.61
N GLU A 347 -14.26 9.08 17.86
CA GLU A 347 -12.81 9.08 18.14
C GLU A 347 -11.99 9.42 16.88
N LEU A 348 -12.44 9.01 15.70
CA LEU A 348 -11.81 9.33 14.41
C LEU A 348 -12.16 10.72 13.87
N GLU A 349 -13.20 11.38 14.38
CA GLU A 349 -13.68 12.67 13.89
C GLU A 349 -12.58 13.75 13.80
N PRO A 350 -11.69 13.93 14.81
CA PRO A 350 -10.59 14.90 14.73
C PRO A 350 -9.55 14.56 13.66
N TRP A 351 -9.39 13.28 13.34
CA TRP A 351 -8.49 12.81 12.27
C TRP A 351 -9.11 13.03 10.88
N ILE A 352 -10.41 12.80 10.71
CA ILE A 352 -11.16 13.07 9.47
C ILE A 352 -11.16 14.59 9.22
N TYR A 353 -11.65 15.37 10.19
CA TYR A 353 -11.86 16.81 10.11
C TYR A 353 -10.83 17.58 10.95
N ARG A 354 -9.60 17.64 10.45
CA ARG A 354 -8.50 18.33 11.13
C ARG A 354 -8.75 19.82 11.22
N ARG A 355 -8.67 20.35 12.44
CA ARG A 355 -8.73 21.80 12.70
C ARG A 355 -7.47 22.54 12.27
N TYR A 356 -6.31 21.92 12.48
CA TYR A 356 -5.01 22.49 12.07
C TYR A 356 -4.41 21.62 10.98
N LEU A 357 -4.25 22.19 9.79
CA LEU A 357 -3.63 21.53 8.65
C LEU A 357 -2.12 21.78 8.70
N LEU A 358 -1.35 20.72 8.94
CA LEU A 358 0.11 20.75 8.83
C LEU A 358 0.51 20.66 7.34
N PRO A 359 1.75 21.04 6.95
CA PRO A 359 2.17 20.98 5.55
C PRO A 359 1.89 19.63 4.84
N PRO A 360 2.11 18.46 5.48
CA PRO A 360 1.74 17.17 4.86
C PRO A 360 0.24 17.00 4.62
N ASP A 361 -0.61 17.54 5.50
CA ASP A 361 -2.07 17.47 5.35
C ASP A 361 -2.53 18.36 4.19
N THR A 362 -1.96 19.57 4.08
CA THR A 362 -2.19 20.49 2.97
C THR A 362 -1.77 19.89 1.64
N THR A 363 -0.62 19.22 1.58
CA THR A 363 -0.19 18.49 0.37
C THR A 363 -1.17 17.40 -0.02
N GLY A 364 -1.69 16.64 0.94
CA GLY A 364 -2.71 15.64 0.65
C GLY A 364 -4.00 16.27 0.09
N LEU A 365 -4.41 17.44 0.57
CA LEU A 365 -5.57 18.17 0.02
C LEU A 365 -5.29 18.73 -1.38
N VAL A 366 -4.10 19.27 -1.63
CA VAL A 366 -3.68 19.72 -2.97
C VAL A 366 -3.69 18.56 -3.95
N ALA A 367 -3.13 17.40 -3.56
CA ALA A 367 -3.14 16.19 -4.39
C ALA A 367 -4.58 15.73 -4.69
N LEU A 368 -5.45 15.75 -3.68
CA LEU A 368 -6.87 15.42 -3.84
C LEU A 368 -7.56 16.39 -4.81
N LYS A 369 -7.40 17.70 -4.64
CA LYS A 369 -7.91 18.73 -5.56
C LYS A 369 -7.46 18.45 -7.00
N ARG A 370 -6.15 18.28 -7.21
CA ARG A 370 -5.56 18.00 -8.52
C ARG A 370 -6.12 16.71 -9.14
N ARG A 371 -6.34 15.67 -8.33
CA ARG A 371 -6.95 14.41 -8.80
C ARG A 371 -8.37 14.62 -9.28
N ILE A 372 -9.17 15.40 -8.55
CA ILE A 372 -10.54 15.75 -8.95
C ILE A 372 -10.53 16.58 -10.25
N CYS A 373 -9.61 17.54 -10.39
CA CYS A 373 -9.47 18.31 -11.62
C CYS A 373 -8.97 17.49 -12.82
N ARG A 374 -8.19 16.42 -12.61
CA ARG A 374 -7.69 15.55 -13.70
C ARG A 374 -8.71 14.52 -14.19
N SER A 375 -9.70 14.17 -13.38
CA SER A 375 -10.72 13.17 -13.72
C SER A 375 -11.89 13.74 -14.56
N THR A 376 -11.69 14.85 -15.25
CA THR A 376 -12.68 15.57 -16.08
C THR A 376 -13.36 14.62 -17.07
N MET A 377 -14.67 14.77 -17.22
CA MET A 377 -15.47 13.92 -18.10
C MET A 377 -15.42 14.34 -19.55
N ALA A 378 -14.80 15.48 -19.89
CA ALA A 378 -14.90 16.13 -21.19
C ALA A 378 -14.51 15.18 -22.33
N PRO A 379 -15.49 14.59 -23.06
CA PRO A 379 -15.14 13.95 -24.28
C PRO A 379 -14.77 15.04 -25.30
N PRO A 380 -13.92 14.74 -26.31
CA PRO A 380 -13.58 15.71 -27.34
C PRO A 380 -14.84 16.28 -27.99
N ALA A 381 -14.81 17.57 -28.36
CA ALA A 381 -15.91 18.24 -29.03
C ALA A 381 -16.39 17.38 -30.23
N GLY A 382 -17.63 16.87 -30.14
CA GLY A 382 -18.21 15.96 -31.14
C GLY A 382 -18.63 14.57 -30.64
N SER A 383 -18.43 14.21 -29.36
CA SER A 383 -18.90 12.92 -28.80
C SER A 383 -20.40 12.89 -28.50
N GLU A 384 -21.02 11.71 -28.70
CA GLU A 384 -22.42 11.44 -28.37
C GLU A 384 -22.66 11.49 -26.86
N ALA A 385 -23.65 12.29 -26.42
CA ALA A 385 -24.09 12.44 -25.03
C ALA A 385 -24.33 11.12 -24.26
N ARG A 386 -24.51 10.00 -24.98
CA ARG A 386 -24.76 8.66 -24.44
C ARG A 386 -23.53 7.96 -23.87
N GLN A 387 -22.32 8.44 -24.17
CA GLN A 387 -21.07 7.84 -23.68
C GLN A 387 -20.69 8.27 -22.26
N ILE A 388 -21.38 9.27 -21.70
CA ILE A 388 -21.13 9.77 -20.34
C ILE A 388 -21.49 8.68 -19.34
N SER A 389 -20.54 8.31 -18.48
CA SER A 389 -20.83 7.47 -17.31
C SER A 389 -21.54 8.31 -16.26
N LEU A 390 -22.81 7.98 -16.02
CA LEU A 390 -23.64 8.64 -15.01
C LEU A 390 -23.05 8.47 -13.60
N ARG A 391 -22.50 7.29 -13.30
CA ARG A 391 -21.89 7.00 -11.99
C ARG A 391 -20.71 7.93 -11.72
N LEU A 392 -19.83 8.14 -12.71
CA LEU A 392 -18.70 9.06 -12.58
C LEU A 392 -19.17 10.52 -12.46
N ALA A 393 -20.19 10.93 -13.23
CA ALA A 393 -20.73 12.28 -13.14
C ALA A 393 -21.29 12.60 -11.74
N VAL A 394 -22.03 11.64 -11.15
CA VAL A 394 -22.50 11.71 -9.77
C VAL A 394 -21.32 11.76 -8.79
N GLN A 395 -20.34 10.86 -8.96
CA GLN A 395 -19.16 10.78 -8.09
C GLN A 395 -18.34 12.07 -8.07
N ARG A 396 -18.24 12.80 -9.19
CA ARG A 396 -17.52 14.09 -9.24
C ARG A 396 -18.14 15.15 -8.34
N ILE A 397 -19.47 15.23 -8.31
CA ILE A 397 -20.18 16.13 -7.40
C ILE A 397 -19.93 15.72 -5.94
N GLU A 398 -20.00 14.41 -5.65
CA GLU A 398 -19.72 13.86 -4.32
C GLU A 398 -18.29 14.21 -3.87
N GLN A 399 -17.29 14.02 -4.74
CA GLN A 399 -15.89 14.34 -4.47
C GLN A 399 -15.65 15.83 -4.22
N LEU A 400 -16.33 16.74 -4.96
CA LEU A 400 -16.25 18.18 -4.69
C LEU A 400 -16.77 18.49 -3.28
N VAL A 401 -17.95 17.97 -2.94
CA VAL A 401 -18.59 18.21 -1.64
C VAL A 401 -17.71 17.67 -0.51
N GLU A 402 -17.23 16.44 -0.66
CA GLU A 402 -16.30 15.79 0.28
C GLU A 402 -14.99 16.58 0.45
N PHE A 403 -14.41 17.09 -0.65
CA PHE A 403 -13.22 17.93 -0.61
C PHE A 403 -13.46 19.20 0.22
N LEU A 404 -14.59 19.89 0.01
CA LEU A 404 -14.96 21.08 0.79
C LEU A 404 -15.23 20.74 2.26
N GLN A 405 -15.79 19.56 2.55
CA GLN A 405 -15.97 19.08 3.92
C GLN A 405 -14.63 18.81 4.62
N LEU A 406 -13.63 18.23 3.93
CA LEU A 406 -12.28 18.07 4.50
C LEU A 406 -11.60 19.42 4.73
N LEU A 407 -11.82 20.39 3.84
CA LEU A 407 -11.23 21.72 3.91
C LEU A 407 -11.83 22.56 5.04
N HIS A 408 -13.14 22.50 5.25
CA HIS A 408 -13.85 23.39 6.19
C HIS A 408 -14.38 22.70 7.45
N GLY A 409 -14.50 21.37 7.45
CA GLY A 409 -15.10 20.61 8.54
C GLY A 409 -14.34 20.74 9.85
N GLY A 410 -13.04 21.03 9.83
CA GLY A 410 -12.26 21.29 11.05
C GLY A 410 -12.79 22.47 11.87
N ASP A 411 -13.18 23.55 11.21
CA ASP A 411 -13.67 24.77 11.84
C ASP A 411 -15.20 24.87 11.89
N ARG A 412 -15.91 24.16 10.99
CA ARG A 412 -17.37 24.25 10.83
C ARG A 412 -18.02 22.88 11.02
N PRO A 413 -18.34 22.46 12.26
CA PRO A 413 -18.89 21.12 12.52
C PRO A 413 -20.21 20.82 11.79
N GLN A 414 -21.02 21.84 11.47
CA GLN A 414 -22.29 21.63 10.76
C GLN A 414 -22.13 20.99 9.37
N VAL A 415 -20.95 21.09 8.73
CA VAL A 415 -20.71 20.47 7.42
C VAL A 415 -20.34 19.00 7.52
N ARG A 416 -20.17 18.43 8.72
CA ARG A 416 -19.76 17.03 8.95
C ARG A 416 -20.94 16.05 8.82
N VAL A 417 -21.66 16.13 7.70
CA VAL A 417 -22.82 15.28 7.41
C VAL A 417 -22.53 14.36 6.22
N GLY A 418 -22.90 13.09 6.32
CA GLY A 418 -22.56 12.09 5.29
C GLY A 418 -23.38 12.20 3.99
N ASN A 419 -24.64 12.62 4.06
CA ASN A 419 -25.51 12.71 2.88
C ASN A 419 -25.15 13.91 2.00
N THR A 420 -24.97 13.69 0.69
CA THR A 420 -24.43 14.70 -0.24
C THR A 420 -25.33 15.93 -0.36
N LEU A 421 -26.65 15.76 -0.49
CA LEU A 421 -27.58 16.89 -0.59
C LEU A 421 -27.63 17.71 0.71
N ARG A 422 -27.63 17.04 1.87
CA ARG A 422 -27.55 17.72 3.16
C ARG A 422 -26.22 18.45 3.31
N ALA A 423 -25.12 17.85 2.87
CA ALA A 423 -23.79 18.48 2.90
C ALA A 423 -23.75 19.76 2.04
N ILE A 424 -24.34 19.74 0.85
CA ILE A 424 -24.50 20.95 0.01
C ILE A 424 -25.24 22.05 0.79
N GLN A 425 -26.37 21.74 1.44
CA GLN A 425 -27.13 22.71 2.24
C GLN A 425 -26.34 23.27 3.42
N GLN A 426 -25.59 22.41 4.13
CA GLN A 426 -24.76 22.81 5.26
C GLN A 426 -23.55 23.64 4.82
N LEU A 427 -22.97 23.34 3.65
CA LEU A 427 -21.91 24.14 3.03
C LEU A 427 -22.41 25.53 2.60
N THR A 428 -23.65 25.64 2.13
CA THR A 428 -24.30 26.94 1.87
C THR A 428 -24.52 27.73 3.15
N SER A 429 -25.00 27.08 4.21
CA SER A 429 -25.16 27.70 5.54
C SER A 429 -23.82 28.11 6.16
N ALA A 430 -22.72 27.50 5.72
CA ALA A 430 -21.35 27.80 6.09
C ALA A 430 -20.67 28.82 5.15
N GLU A 431 -21.42 29.42 4.22
CA GLU A 431 -20.97 30.40 3.22
C GLU A 431 -19.89 29.87 2.25
N CYS A 432 -19.78 28.54 2.10
CA CYS A 432 -18.91 27.91 1.10
C CYS A 432 -19.53 27.93 -0.30
N PHE A 433 -20.86 27.97 -0.38
CA PHE A 433 -21.64 28.15 -1.60
C PHE A 433 -22.56 29.35 -1.48
N THR A 434 -22.84 29.99 -2.61
CA THR A 434 -24.02 30.86 -2.76
C THR A 434 -25.29 30.01 -2.92
N GLU A 435 -26.45 30.58 -2.62
CA GLU A 435 -27.74 29.89 -2.80
C GLU A 435 -27.96 29.40 -4.24
N ASP A 436 -27.60 30.22 -5.24
CA ASP A 436 -27.71 29.84 -6.66
C ASP A 436 -26.80 28.66 -7.01
N GLN A 437 -25.55 28.65 -6.54
CA GLN A 437 -24.63 27.53 -6.73
C GLN A 437 -25.16 26.25 -6.09
N SER A 438 -25.63 26.34 -4.85
CA SER A 438 -26.24 25.23 -4.11
C SER A 438 -27.44 24.64 -4.85
N ASN A 439 -28.35 25.50 -5.33
CA ASN A 439 -29.55 25.07 -6.05
C ASN A 439 -29.21 24.39 -7.37
N ARG A 440 -28.24 24.91 -8.13
CA ARG A 440 -27.77 24.29 -9.39
C ARG A 440 -27.12 22.94 -9.13
N LEU A 441 -26.23 22.85 -8.15
CA LEU A 441 -25.52 21.61 -7.83
C LEU A 441 -26.49 20.52 -7.35
N ALA A 442 -27.44 20.88 -6.48
CA ALA A 442 -28.48 19.96 -6.01
C ALA A 442 -29.39 19.49 -7.16
N ALA A 443 -29.74 20.38 -8.09
CA ALA A 443 -30.54 20.03 -9.26
C ALA A 443 -29.80 19.08 -10.21
N TRP A 444 -28.53 19.34 -10.51
CA TRP A 444 -27.70 18.45 -11.33
C TRP A 444 -27.51 17.09 -10.67
N TYR A 445 -27.17 17.06 -9.38
CA TYR A 445 -27.03 15.82 -8.61
C TYR A 445 -28.32 15.00 -8.64
N GLY A 446 -29.46 15.63 -8.33
CA GLY A 446 -30.76 14.97 -8.32
C GLY A 446 -31.17 14.41 -9.69
N LEU A 447 -30.93 15.16 -10.78
CA LEU A 447 -31.20 14.68 -12.13
C LEU A 447 -30.31 13.48 -12.50
N LEU A 448 -29.00 13.57 -12.24
CA LEU A 448 -28.05 12.50 -12.57
C LEU A 448 -28.35 11.23 -11.76
N ARG A 449 -28.70 11.37 -10.47
CA ARG A 449 -29.15 10.26 -9.62
C ARG A 449 -30.45 9.63 -10.11
N SER A 450 -31.44 10.44 -10.47
CA SER A 450 -32.72 9.96 -11.01
C SER A 450 -32.52 9.22 -12.33
N ALA A 451 -31.68 9.75 -13.22
CA ALA A 451 -31.37 9.12 -14.49
C ALA A 451 -30.61 7.80 -14.29
N LEU A 452 -29.63 7.76 -13.39
CA LEU A 452 -28.89 6.53 -13.06
C LEU A 452 -29.85 5.45 -12.53
N ASP A 453 -30.70 5.81 -11.56
CA ASP A 453 -31.70 4.89 -10.99
C ASP A 453 -32.63 4.35 -12.10
N ALA A 454 -33.18 5.22 -12.95
CA ALA A 454 -34.08 4.83 -14.03
C ALA A 454 -33.40 3.86 -15.01
N ILE A 455 -32.15 4.12 -15.40
CA ILE A 455 -31.41 3.23 -16.30
C ILE A 455 -31.08 1.90 -15.63
N GLN A 456 -30.68 1.90 -14.35
CA GLN A 456 -30.39 0.67 -13.61
C GLN A 456 -31.64 -0.20 -13.41
N ILE A 457 -32.81 0.42 -13.20
CA ILE A 457 -34.08 -0.30 -13.16
C ILE A 457 -34.38 -0.95 -14.52
N LEU A 458 -34.24 -0.20 -15.61
CA LEU A 458 -34.67 -0.65 -16.94
C LEU A 458 -33.68 -1.62 -17.60
N GLN A 459 -32.39 -1.50 -17.35
CA GLN A 459 -31.34 -2.30 -18.01
C GLN A 459 -30.54 -3.19 -17.07
N GLY A 460 -30.64 -2.96 -15.77
CA GLY A 460 -30.03 -3.78 -14.72
C GLY A 460 -28.98 -3.03 -13.92
N PRO A 461 -28.56 -3.58 -12.75
CA PRO A 461 -27.71 -2.87 -11.78
C PRO A 461 -26.37 -2.36 -12.35
N SER A 462 -25.78 -3.08 -13.31
CA SER A 462 -24.50 -2.71 -13.92
C SER A 462 -24.59 -1.55 -14.91
N ALA A 463 -25.79 -1.14 -15.33
CA ALA A 463 -25.97 -0.09 -16.33
C ALA A 463 -25.56 1.28 -15.78
N ASP A 464 -24.71 2.00 -16.52
CA ASP A 464 -24.12 3.29 -16.10
C ASP A 464 -24.22 4.39 -17.17
N ARG A 465 -24.80 4.10 -18.33
CA ARG A 465 -24.84 4.97 -19.51
C ARG A 465 -26.23 5.00 -20.12
N LEU A 466 -26.55 6.09 -20.82
CA LEU A 466 -27.84 6.20 -21.50
C LEU A 466 -27.95 5.21 -22.68
N PRO A 467 -29.04 4.43 -22.79
CA PRO A 467 -29.23 3.46 -23.84
C PRO A 467 -29.40 4.09 -25.22
N ALA A 468 -29.08 3.32 -26.26
CA ALA A 468 -29.34 3.72 -27.65
C ALA A 468 -30.83 3.55 -28.06
N ASP A 469 -31.55 2.65 -27.40
CA ASP A 469 -32.97 2.35 -27.69
C ASP A 469 -33.89 3.50 -27.25
N PRO A 470 -34.57 4.19 -28.20
CA PRO A 470 -35.49 5.27 -27.89
C PRO A 470 -36.67 4.85 -27.00
N ALA A 471 -37.11 3.58 -27.07
CA ALA A 471 -38.21 3.10 -26.24
C ALA A 471 -37.82 3.06 -24.75
N ILE A 472 -36.62 2.55 -24.46
CA ILE A 472 -36.07 2.53 -23.09
C ILE A 472 -35.85 3.96 -22.59
N LEU A 473 -35.35 4.87 -23.43
CA LEU A 473 -35.18 6.28 -23.06
C LEU A 473 -36.50 6.99 -22.75
N ARG A 474 -37.59 6.67 -23.47
CA ARG A 474 -38.93 7.20 -23.14
C ARG A 474 -39.41 6.70 -21.80
N CYS A 475 -39.23 5.42 -21.49
CA CYS A 475 -39.53 4.88 -20.17
C CYS A 475 -38.67 5.57 -19.10
N ALA A 476 -37.36 5.72 -19.32
CA ALA A 476 -36.47 6.39 -18.39
C ALA A 476 -36.91 7.84 -18.13
N ALA A 477 -37.28 8.58 -19.18
CA ALA A 477 -37.79 9.95 -19.05
C ALA A 477 -39.07 10.00 -18.20
N SER A 478 -39.98 9.03 -18.38
CA SER A 478 -41.20 8.97 -17.54
C SER A 478 -40.91 8.71 -16.06
N ILE A 479 -39.89 7.90 -15.75
CA ILE A 479 -39.43 7.64 -14.37
C ILE A 479 -38.81 8.91 -13.76
N VAL A 480 -38.00 9.64 -14.53
CA VAL A 480 -37.30 10.84 -14.07
C VAL A 480 -38.26 12.03 -13.88
N ASP A 481 -39.16 12.27 -14.83
CA ASP A 481 -40.05 13.44 -14.82
C ASP A 481 -41.31 13.26 -13.96
N GLY A 482 -41.59 12.03 -13.48
CA GLY A 482 -42.70 11.70 -12.58
C GLY A 482 -44.11 11.97 -13.14
N SER A 483 -44.23 12.32 -14.43
CA SER A 483 -45.51 12.62 -15.08
C SER A 483 -45.63 11.90 -16.42
N ALA A 484 -46.76 11.21 -16.58
CA ALA A 484 -47.16 10.63 -17.84
C ALA A 484 -47.72 11.74 -18.75
N HIS A 485 -47.04 11.95 -19.89
CA HIS A 485 -47.61 12.47 -21.14
C HIS A 485 -47.90 13.99 -21.21
N SER A 486 -46.95 14.75 -21.74
CA SER A 486 -47.26 15.97 -22.55
C SER A 486 -46.08 16.57 -23.33
N ALA A 487 -44.88 15.99 -23.25
CA ALA A 487 -43.72 16.51 -23.97
C ALA A 487 -43.57 15.87 -25.35
N SER A 488 -43.34 16.67 -26.39
CA SER A 488 -42.82 16.17 -27.66
C SER A 488 -41.38 15.66 -27.49
N GLN A 489 -41.11 14.40 -27.84
CA GLN A 489 -39.78 13.75 -27.78
C GLN A 489 -39.12 13.77 -26.37
N PRO A 490 -39.75 13.16 -25.35
CA PRO A 490 -39.19 13.11 -23.99
C PRO A 490 -37.82 12.43 -23.92
N GLU A 491 -37.54 11.46 -24.79
CA GLU A 491 -36.24 10.79 -24.89
C GLU A 491 -35.10 11.77 -25.21
N ASN A 492 -35.32 12.73 -26.12
CA ASN A 492 -34.29 13.70 -26.52
C ASN A 492 -34.05 14.74 -25.42
N ARG A 493 -35.10 15.13 -24.70
CA ARG A 493 -35.00 16.06 -23.57
C ARG A 493 -34.19 15.46 -22.42
N LEU A 494 -34.42 14.19 -22.08
CA LEU A 494 -33.65 13.52 -21.04
C LEU A 494 -32.16 13.46 -21.41
N VAL A 495 -31.85 13.04 -22.64
CA VAL A 495 -30.46 12.98 -23.13
C VAL A 495 -29.79 14.35 -23.06
N GLU A 496 -30.47 15.40 -23.52
CA GLU A 496 -29.95 16.76 -23.47
C GLU A 496 -29.79 17.29 -22.03
N ALA A 497 -30.75 17.01 -21.15
CA ALA A 497 -30.72 17.43 -19.76
C ALA A 497 -29.57 16.76 -18.99
N VAL A 498 -29.37 15.45 -19.17
CA VAL A 498 -28.25 14.70 -18.58
C VAL A 498 -26.91 15.22 -19.10
N TYR A 499 -26.78 15.42 -20.41
CA TYR A 499 -25.57 15.96 -21.02
C TYR A 499 -25.23 17.34 -20.46
N ARG A 500 -26.21 18.25 -20.43
CA ARG A 500 -26.03 19.60 -19.89
C ARG A 500 -25.70 19.56 -18.40
N ALA A 501 -26.37 18.71 -17.62
CA ALA A 501 -26.09 18.60 -16.19
C ALA A 501 -24.66 18.12 -15.95
N ALA A 502 -24.22 17.04 -16.60
CA ALA A 502 -22.86 16.54 -16.48
C ALA A 502 -21.81 17.56 -16.93
N ALA A 503 -21.99 18.18 -18.11
CA ALA A 503 -21.03 19.14 -18.64
C ALA A 503 -20.97 20.44 -17.82
N ASN A 504 -22.11 20.94 -17.34
CA ASN A 504 -22.15 22.16 -16.53
C ASN A 504 -21.65 21.91 -15.11
N SER A 505 -21.98 20.75 -14.51
CA SER A 505 -21.43 20.38 -13.20
C SER A 505 -19.92 20.23 -13.28
N ASP A 506 -19.39 19.62 -14.34
CA ASP A 506 -17.95 19.43 -14.54
C ASP A 506 -17.23 20.78 -14.62
N ARG A 507 -17.70 21.67 -15.49
CA ARG A 507 -17.17 23.05 -15.59
C ARG A 507 -17.27 23.80 -14.26
N PHE A 508 -18.39 23.69 -13.57
CA PHE A 508 -18.60 24.35 -12.29
C PHE A 508 -17.62 23.84 -11.22
N ILE A 509 -17.38 22.53 -11.17
CA ILE A 509 -16.41 21.92 -10.26
C ILE A 509 -15.01 22.48 -10.54
N ASP A 510 -14.57 22.46 -11.80
CA ASP A 510 -13.25 22.96 -12.18
C ASP A 510 -13.10 24.46 -11.86
N GLU A 511 -14.08 25.30 -12.23
CA GLU A 511 -14.08 26.74 -11.92
C GLU A 511 -14.04 27.02 -10.41
N LEU A 512 -14.74 26.23 -9.60
CA LEU A 512 -14.78 26.40 -8.15
C LEU A 512 -13.47 25.93 -7.50
N LEU A 513 -12.92 24.79 -7.93
CA LEU A 513 -11.66 24.28 -7.42
C LEU A 513 -10.50 25.21 -7.79
N ASP A 514 -10.48 25.77 -9.00
CA ASP A 514 -9.47 26.75 -9.42
C ASP A 514 -9.47 28.01 -8.54
N ARG A 515 -10.67 28.49 -8.14
CA ARG A 515 -10.81 29.62 -7.21
C ARG A 515 -10.51 29.25 -5.76
N THR A 516 -10.59 27.96 -5.42
CA THR A 516 -10.30 27.47 -4.07
C THR A 516 -8.79 27.35 -3.88
N CYS A 517 -8.19 28.39 -3.29
CA CYS A 517 -6.77 28.40 -3.00
C CYS A 517 -6.44 27.51 -1.80
N VAL A 518 -5.70 26.43 -2.04
CA VAL A 518 -5.09 25.59 -0.99
C VAL A 518 -3.58 25.73 -1.13
N ALA A 519 -2.97 26.64 -0.37
CA ALA A 519 -1.53 26.91 -0.39
C ALA A 519 -0.94 27.03 -1.82
N PRO A 520 -1.15 28.17 -2.52
CA PRO A 520 -0.88 28.31 -3.96
C PRO A 520 0.58 28.02 -4.37
N GLU A 521 1.55 28.42 -3.54
CA GLU A 521 2.97 28.15 -3.79
C GLU A 521 3.29 26.65 -3.76
N LEU A 522 2.64 25.91 -2.86
CA LEU A 522 2.77 24.47 -2.73
C LEU A 522 2.09 23.74 -3.90
N GLU A 523 0.90 24.19 -4.30
CA GLU A 523 0.18 23.66 -5.46
C GLU A 523 1.01 23.79 -6.75
N GLN A 524 1.66 24.94 -6.94
CA GLN A 524 2.57 25.16 -8.07
C GLN A 524 3.80 24.25 -8.01
N SER A 525 4.37 24.03 -6.82
CA SER A 525 5.55 23.19 -6.62
C SER A 525 5.25 21.70 -6.86
N LEU A 526 4.03 21.26 -6.55
CA LEU A 526 3.56 19.89 -6.75
C LEU A 526 2.94 19.65 -8.13
N ALA A 527 2.95 20.65 -9.02
CA ALA A 527 2.29 20.60 -10.31
C ALA A 527 3.07 19.77 -11.36
N THR A 528 3.50 18.57 -10.99
CA THR A 528 4.21 17.66 -11.89
C THR A 528 3.66 16.23 -11.83
N PRO A 529 3.76 15.46 -12.93
CA PRO A 529 3.30 14.07 -12.97
C PRO A 529 4.00 13.17 -11.95
N GLU A 530 5.28 13.43 -11.63
CA GLU A 530 6.06 12.63 -10.68
C GLU A 530 5.57 12.86 -9.24
N SER A 531 5.31 14.11 -8.86
CA SER A 531 4.76 14.44 -7.55
C SER A 531 3.36 13.85 -7.39
N ASP A 532 2.53 13.97 -8.43
CA ASP A 532 1.21 13.35 -8.49
C ASP A 532 1.30 11.83 -8.30
N LEU A 533 2.27 11.16 -8.93
CA LEU A 533 2.48 9.72 -8.81
C LEU A 533 2.87 9.28 -7.39
N VAL A 534 3.72 10.05 -6.67
CA VAL A 534 4.09 9.75 -5.28
C VAL A 534 2.88 9.91 -4.33
N LEU A 535 2.00 10.85 -4.64
CA LEU A 535 0.83 11.19 -3.82
C LEU A 535 -0.40 10.34 -4.14
N ASP A 536 -0.45 9.74 -5.34
CA ASP A 536 -1.55 8.86 -5.74
C ASP A 536 -1.48 7.52 -4.98
N PRO A 537 -2.56 7.11 -4.28
CA PRO A 537 -2.60 5.81 -3.62
C PRO A 537 -2.71 4.62 -4.58
N LYS A 538 -3.31 4.77 -5.77
CA LYS A 538 -3.60 3.69 -6.73
C LYS A 538 -3.60 4.22 -8.18
N PRO A 539 -2.46 4.72 -8.70
CA PRO A 539 -2.36 5.17 -10.07
C PRO A 539 -2.54 4.00 -11.05
N ALA A 540 -3.07 4.29 -12.24
CA ALA A 540 -3.21 3.27 -13.30
C ALA A 540 -1.82 2.84 -13.82
N GLN A 541 -1.68 1.57 -14.24
CA GLN A 541 -0.40 1.08 -14.78
C GLN A 541 0.06 1.88 -16.01
N SER A 542 -0.86 2.36 -16.83
CA SER A 542 -0.56 3.24 -17.97
C SER A 542 -0.02 4.60 -17.53
N GLU A 543 -0.53 5.16 -16.43
CA GLU A 543 -0.03 6.41 -15.85
C GLU A 543 1.38 6.23 -15.30
N ILE A 544 1.62 5.16 -14.52
CA ILE A 544 2.96 4.79 -14.00
C ILE A 544 3.97 4.72 -15.15
N ALA A 545 3.63 3.98 -16.22
CA ALA A 545 4.49 3.84 -17.38
C ALA A 545 4.74 5.17 -18.07
N SER A 546 3.70 5.99 -18.30
CA SER A 546 3.84 7.29 -18.97
C SER A 546 4.76 8.27 -18.24
N VAL A 547 4.82 8.19 -16.90
CA VAL A 547 5.64 9.08 -16.07
C VAL A 547 7.05 8.56 -15.87
N LEU A 548 7.23 7.25 -15.61
CA LEU A 548 8.53 6.69 -15.23
C LEU A 548 9.36 6.19 -16.42
N GLN A 549 8.74 5.71 -17.50
CA GLN A 549 9.48 5.21 -18.66
C GLN A 549 10.41 6.26 -19.31
N PRO A 550 10.05 7.56 -19.39
CA PRO A 550 10.95 8.61 -19.88
C PRO A 550 12.26 8.75 -19.08
N TYR A 551 12.29 8.28 -17.83
CA TYR A 551 13.49 8.30 -16.97
C TYR A 551 14.43 7.10 -17.21
N GLY A 552 14.09 6.20 -18.13
CA GLY A 552 14.96 5.08 -18.53
C GLY A 552 14.86 3.83 -17.65
N PHE A 553 13.87 3.74 -16.75
CA PHE A 553 13.60 2.52 -15.98
C PHE A 553 13.13 1.38 -16.87
N ARG A 554 13.71 0.19 -16.69
CA ARG A 554 13.34 -1.02 -17.44
C ARG A 554 11.99 -1.58 -16.98
N ASP A 555 11.72 -1.48 -15.68
CA ASP A 555 10.44 -1.88 -15.07
C ASP A 555 9.83 -0.70 -14.30
N PRO A 556 8.97 0.11 -14.97
CA PRO A 556 8.29 1.24 -14.35
C PRO A 556 7.46 0.86 -13.11
N LEU A 557 6.89 -0.35 -13.07
CA LEU A 557 6.07 -0.77 -11.93
C LEU A 557 6.95 -1.08 -10.72
N ALA A 558 8.07 -1.77 -10.93
CA ALA A 558 9.06 -1.98 -9.87
C ALA A 558 9.62 -0.65 -9.34
N ALA A 559 9.95 0.29 -10.23
CA ALA A 559 10.42 1.63 -9.85
C ALA A 559 9.36 2.39 -9.02
N TYR A 560 8.10 2.33 -9.42
CA TYR A 560 6.99 2.91 -8.65
C TYR A 560 6.87 2.30 -7.25
N ASN A 561 6.95 0.97 -7.13
CA ASN A 561 6.90 0.30 -5.84
C ASN A 561 8.05 0.75 -4.92
N ARG A 562 9.27 0.90 -5.47
CA ARG A 562 10.42 1.45 -4.72
C ARG A 562 10.19 2.90 -4.28
N LEU A 563 9.61 3.74 -5.13
CA LEU A 563 9.24 5.11 -4.73
C LEU A 563 8.21 5.13 -3.60
N GLN A 564 7.24 4.21 -3.62
CA GLN A 564 6.26 4.09 -2.52
C GLN A 564 6.90 3.58 -1.22
N GLU A 565 7.86 2.65 -1.29
CA GLU A 565 8.66 2.24 -0.14
C GLU A 565 9.46 3.41 0.45
N MET A 566 10.05 4.26 -0.40
CA MET A 566 10.76 5.48 0.04
C MET A 566 9.84 6.53 0.68
N ALA A 567 8.55 6.52 0.33
CA ALA A 567 7.54 7.43 0.84
C ALA A 567 6.96 7.02 2.22
N VAL A 568 7.28 5.81 2.70
CA VAL A 568 6.72 5.24 3.94
C VAL A 568 7.84 5.02 4.95
N GLU A 569 7.60 5.44 6.19
CA GLU A 569 8.52 5.18 7.30
C GLU A 569 8.29 3.75 7.84
N SER A 570 9.37 3.03 8.10
CA SER A 570 9.30 1.70 8.73
C SER A 570 9.15 1.76 10.25
N ILE A 571 9.49 2.90 10.87
CA ILE A 571 9.40 3.11 12.31
C ILE A 571 8.01 3.71 12.65
N PRO A 572 7.17 3.03 13.47
CA PRO A 572 5.77 3.42 13.69
C PRO A 572 5.51 4.85 14.19
N PHE A 573 6.41 5.40 15.02
CA PHE A 573 6.24 6.75 15.57
C PHE A 573 6.75 7.86 14.63
N LEU A 574 7.37 7.51 13.50
CA LEU A 574 7.78 8.46 12.47
C LEU A 574 6.66 8.69 11.46
N SER A 575 6.54 9.91 10.99
CA SER A 575 5.42 10.31 10.13
C SER A 575 5.65 9.93 8.66
N SER A 576 5.01 8.85 8.21
CA SER A 576 4.95 8.50 6.78
C SER A 576 4.32 9.62 5.93
N ARG A 577 3.41 10.42 6.50
CA ARG A 577 2.82 11.58 5.84
C ARG A 577 3.87 12.65 5.55
N ARG A 578 4.73 12.95 6.52
CA ARG A 578 5.87 13.87 6.35
C ARG A 578 6.88 13.35 5.31
N SER A 579 7.19 12.05 5.35
CA SER A 579 8.11 11.43 4.38
C SER A 579 7.60 11.54 2.94
N ARG A 580 6.34 11.12 2.70
CA ARG A 580 5.70 11.24 1.39
C ARG A 580 5.63 12.68 0.89
N TYR A 581 5.29 13.61 1.77
CA TYR A 581 5.28 15.05 1.47
C TYR A 581 6.66 15.53 0.98
N ALA A 582 7.71 15.27 1.76
CA ALA A 582 9.06 15.68 1.43
C ALA A 582 9.56 15.03 0.13
N LEU A 583 9.29 13.74 -0.07
CA LEU A 583 9.63 13.01 -1.28
C LEU A 583 8.90 13.56 -2.52
N ALA A 584 7.60 13.83 -2.42
CA ALA A 584 6.82 14.36 -3.54
C ALA A 584 7.35 15.71 -4.04
N LEU A 585 7.85 16.56 -3.15
CA LEU A 585 8.46 17.85 -3.51
C LEU A 585 9.79 17.70 -4.25
N ILE A 586 10.54 16.64 -4.00
CA ILE A 586 11.85 16.42 -4.64
C ILE A 586 11.79 15.43 -5.81
N ALA A 587 10.70 14.67 -5.97
CA ALA A 587 10.57 13.58 -6.94
C ALA A 587 11.01 13.98 -8.37
N PRO A 588 10.62 15.14 -8.94
CA PRO A 588 11.03 15.50 -10.30
C PRO A 588 12.53 15.78 -10.43
N ALA A 589 13.15 16.35 -9.39
CA ALA A 589 14.59 16.60 -9.38
C ALA A 589 15.38 15.31 -9.15
N LEU A 590 14.90 14.48 -8.21
CA LEU A 590 15.49 13.20 -7.85
C LEU A 590 15.50 12.24 -9.05
N LEU A 591 14.35 12.05 -9.71
CA LEU A 591 14.22 11.14 -10.85
C LEU A 591 15.08 11.57 -12.03
N ARG A 592 15.19 12.87 -12.32
CA ARG A 592 16.13 13.39 -13.34
C ARG A 592 17.59 13.08 -13.04
N MET A 593 17.95 13.04 -11.77
CA MET A 593 19.32 12.72 -11.35
C MET A 593 19.57 11.22 -11.38
N VAL A 594 18.61 10.41 -10.95
CA VAL A 594 18.66 8.95 -11.07
C VAL A 594 18.73 8.53 -12.53
N SER A 595 17.95 9.14 -13.43
CA SER A 595 17.99 8.84 -14.88
C SER A 595 19.32 9.18 -15.55
N ALA A 596 20.11 10.08 -14.96
CA ALA A 596 21.43 10.45 -15.48
C ALA A 596 22.54 9.47 -15.06
N THR A 597 22.22 8.44 -14.28
CA THR A 597 23.18 7.42 -13.83
C THR A 597 23.32 6.27 -14.83
N PRO A 598 24.41 5.49 -14.78
CA PRO A 598 24.61 4.37 -15.71
C PRO A 598 23.53 3.28 -15.63
N ASP A 599 22.97 3.06 -14.44
CA ASP A 599 21.89 2.11 -14.19
C ASP A 599 20.85 2.75 -13.24
N PRO A 600 19.80 3.41 -13.79
CA PRO A 600 18.76 4.06 -12.99
C PRO A 600 18.01 3.11 -12.06
N ASP A 601 17.70 1.89 -12.53
CA ASP A 601 16.99 0.88 -11.74
C ASP A 601 17.83 0.47 -10.52
N ALA A 602 19.10 0.11 -10.72
CA ALA A 602 19.99 -0.25 -9.62
C ALA A 602 20.23 0.91 -8.66
N THR A 603 20.36 2.13 -9.17
CA THR A 603 20.55 3.33 -8.35
C THR A 603 19.36 3.58 -7.44
N LEU A 604 18.13 3.48 -7.96
CA LEU A 604 16.91 3.68 -7.18
C LEU A 604 16.79 2.62 -6.07
N ILE A 605 17.13 1.36 -6.38
CA ILE A 605 17.16 0.27 -5.39
C ILE A 605 18.15 0.59 -4.27
N GLN A 606 19.37 1.00 -4.60
CA GLN A 606 20.37 1.30 -3.57
C GLN A 606 19.99 2.53 -2.75
N LEU A 607 19.42 3.56 -3.37
CA LEU A 607 18.94 4.73 -2.64
C LEU A 607 17.80 4.36 -1.67
N ALA A 608 16.89 3.48 -2.08
CA ALA A 608 15.85 2.95 -1.21
C ALA A 608 16.45 2.18 -0.02
N ASN A 609 17.40 1.28 -0.26
CA ASN A 609 18.11 0.52 0.80
C ASN A 609 18.83 1.45 1.80
N VAL A 610 19.53 2.46 1.30
CA VAL A 610 20.19 3.46 2.14
C VAL A 610 19.13 4.18 2.98
N SER A 611 18.08 4.72 2.37
CA SER A 611 17.03 5.46 3.09
C SER A 611 16.32 4.62 4.15
N GLU A 612 16.10 3.33 3.88
CA GLU A 612 15.51 2.37 4.82
C GLU A 612 16.41 2.16 6.03
N SER A 613 17.73 2.01 5.81
CA SER A 613 18.67 1.75 6.90
C SER A 613 18.75 2.86 7.94
N LEU A 614 18.57 4.13 7.54
CA LEU A 614 18.73 5.30 8.40
C LEU A 614 17.70 5.37 9.52
N GLY A 615 16.44 5.01 9.22
CA GLY A 615 15.29 5.36 10.04
C GLY A 615 15.04 6.87 10.04
N GLY A 616 13.93 7.32 9.44
CA GLY A 616 13.64 8.76 9.28
C GLY A 616 13.93 9.29 7.88
N LYS A 617 13.34 8.63 6.88
CA LYS A 617 13.43 9.00 5.46
C LYS A 617 12.99 10.43 5.21
N ALA A 618 11.98 10.91 5.94
CA ALA A 618 11.50 12.28 5.86
C ALA A 618 12.61 13.33 6.03
N THR A 619 13.49 13.13 7.02
CA THR A 619 14.61 14.04 7.29
C THR A 619 15.61 14.04 6.13
N LEU A 620 15.87 12.86 5.54
CA LEU A 620 16.74 12.75 4.36
C LEU A 620 16.15 13.50 3.15
N TRP A 621 14.85 13.33 2.88
CA TRP A 621 14.19 14.02 1.77
C TRP A 621 14.12 15.53 1.97
N GLU A 622 13.92 15.99 3.20
CA GLU A 622 14.01 17.41 3.54
C GLU A 622 15.43 17.94 3.34
N LEU A 623 16.46 17.22 3.78
CA LEU A 623 17.85 17.60 3.52
C LEU A 623 18.14 17.70 2.01
N PHE A 624 17.64 16.76 1.22
CA PHE A 624 17.78 16.79 -0.24
C PHE A 624 17.05 17.98 -0.88
N ARG A 625 15.91 18.37 -0.31
CA ARG A 625 15.17 19.56 -0.73
C ARG A 625 15.95 20.83 -0.45
N GLU A 626 16.53 20.96 0.75
CA GLU A 626 17.31 22.13 1.15
C GLU A 626 18.70 22.19 0.47
N SER A 627 19.29 21.03 0.14
CA SER A 627 20.63 20.92 -0.46
C SER A 627 20.65 20.02 -1.69
N ARG A 628 20.65 20.65 -2.87
CA ARG A 628 20.85 19.95 -4.16
C ARG A 628 22.16 19.16 -4.20
N ALA A 629 23.21 19.68 -3.56
CA ALA A 629 24.51 19.01 -3.50
C ALA A 629 24.44 17.72 -2.67
N ALA A 630 23.68 17.71 -1.56
CA ALA A 630 23.44 16.50 -0.77
C ALA A 630 22.68 15.43 -1.57
N MET A 631 21.63 15.84 -2.31
CA MET A 631 20.91 14.93 -3.22
C MET A 631 21.84 14.36 -4.29
N GLN A 632 22.71 15.18 -4.88
CA GLN A 632 23.67 14.74 -5.90
C GLN A 632 24.64 13.72 -5.35
N LEU A 633 25.17 13.96 -4.15
CA LEU A 633 26.05 13.02 -3.49
C LEU A 633 25.34 11.70 -3.19
N GLY A 634 24.13 11.74 -2.62
CA GLY A 634 23.35 10.55 -2.29
C GLY A 634 23.04 9.68 -3.51
N VAL A 635 22.60 10.29 -4.61
CA VAL A 635 22.36 9.59 -5.88
C VAL A 635 23.65 9.03 -6.45
N ARG A 636 24.74 9.81 -6.46
CA ARG A 636 26.01 9.38 -7.04
C ARG A 636 26.63 8.22 -6.27
N VAL A 637 26.66 8.29 -4.93
CA VAL A 637 27.14 7.19 -4.07
C VAL A 637 26.32 5.93 -4.30
N SER A 638 24.99 6.05 -4.37
CA SER A 638 24.08 4.93 -4.63
C SER A 638 24.30 4.31 -6.02
N ALA A 639 24.67 5.12 -7.01
CA ALA A 639 24.91 4.67 -8.38
C ALA A 639 26.29 4.04 -8.58
N THR A 640 27.33 4.52 -7.89
CA THR A 640 28.73 4.19 -8.24
C THR A 640 29.46 3.34 -7.21
N SER A 641 29.00 3.21 -5.97
CA SER A 641 29.76 2.55 -4.91
C SER A 641 28.93 1.65 -4.00
N PRO A 642 28.76 0.36 -4.35
CA PRO A 642 28.18 -0.64 -3.45
C PRO A 642 28.91 -0.71 -2.11
N TYR A 643 30.23 -0.52 -2.10
CA TYR A 643 31.04 -0.54 -0.88
C TYR A 643 30.64 0.55 0.13
N LEU A 644 30.43 1.79 -0.33
CA LEU A 644 30.00 2.87 0.57
C LEU A 644 28.54 2.68 1.00
N VAL A 645 27.68 2.16 0.11
CA VAL A 645 26.30 1.79 0.45
C VAL A 645 26.27 0.71 1.52
N ASP A 646 27.14 -0.30 1.45
CA ASP A 646 27.26 -1.36 2.45
C ASP A 646 27.68 -0.79 3.82
N ILE A 647 28.57 0.22 3.83
CA ILE A 647 28.94 0.93 5.07
C ILE A 647 27.72 1.65 5.65
N LEU A 648 26.99 2.42 4.85
CA LEU A 648 25.83 3.20 5.29
C LEU A 648 24.71 2.30 5.82
N THR A 649 24.42 1.21 5.10
CA THR A 649 23.37 0.26 5.49
C THR A 649 23.74 -0.54 6.73
N SER A 650 25.03 -0.86 6.92
CA SER A 650 25.52 -1.53 8.12
C SER A 650 25.75 -0.58 9.30
N ASN A 651 25.80 0.74 9.06
CA ASN A 651 26.06 1.77 10.07
C ASN A 651 25.17 3.02 9.83
N PRO A 652 23.85 2.93 10.10
CA PRO A 652 22.87 3.99 9.81
C PRO A 652 23.23 5.40 10.26
N GLY A 653 23.84 5.55 11.44
CA GLY A 653 24.23 6.85 11.98
C GLY A 653 25.42 7.54 11.28
N MET A 654 25.99 6.95 10.23
CA MET A 654 27.14 7.51 9.51
C MET A 654 26.77 8.37 8.30
N ILE A 655 25.47 8.61 8.03
CA ILE A 655 25.10 9.47 6.92
C ILE A 655 25.52 10.93 7.13
N ASP A 656 25.53 11.37 8.39
CA ASP A 656 26.03 12.70 8.76
C ASP A 656 27.49 12.85 8.35
N GLU A 657 28.31 11.80 8.46
CA GLU A 657 29.72 11.82 8.03
C GLU A 657 29.87 12.03 6.52
N LEU A 658 28.94 11.48 5.74
CA LEU A 658 28.90 11.62 4.29
C LEU A 658 28.54 13.06 3.90
N PHE A 659 27.57 13.68 4.57
CA PHE A 659 27.17 15.07 4.29
C PHE A 659 28.12 16.10 4.91
N ASP A 660 28.69 15.85 6.08
CA ASP A 660 29.74 16.67 6.68
C ASP A 660 30.97 16.70 5.76
N SER A 661 31.32 15.57 5.13
CA SER A 661 32.40 15.54 4.15
C SER A 661 32.15 16.41 2.91
N LEU A 662 30.88 16.68 2.57
CA LEU A 662 30.53 17.61 1.49
C LEU A 662 30.76 19.06 1.93
N MET A 663 30.54 19.37 3.21
CA MET A 663 30.72 20.71 3.78
C MET A 663 32.18 21.00 4.16
N LEU A 664 32.92 19.97 4.60
CA LEU A 664 34.31 20.06 5.02
C LEU A 664 35.25 20.03 3.81
N ALA A 665 35.99 21.12 3.62
CA ALA A 665 36.92 21.26 2.50
C ALA A 665 38.19 20.38 2.59
N ARG A 666 38.43 19.71 3.74
CA ARG A 666 39.62 18.86 3.95
C ARG A 666 39.34 17.65 4.82
N LEU A 667 40.13 16.60 4.61
CA LEU A 667 40.25 15.47 5.54
C LEU A 667 41.12 15.86 6.75
N PRO A 668 40.94 15.19 7.91
CA PRO A 668 41.83 15.38 9.05
C PRO A 668 43.26 14.97 8.68
N SER A 669 44.24 15.67 9.23
CA SER A 669 45.65 15.31 9.19
C SER A 669 45.90 14.05 10.03
N ARG A 670 47.00 13.34 9.76
CA ARG A 670 47.39 12.16 10.54
C ARG A 670 47.46 12.45 12.05
N GLU A 671 47.95 13.62 12.45
CA GLU A 671 48.03 14.03 13.86
C GLU A 671 46.65 14.15 14.50
N GLU A 672 45.70 14.78 13.79
CA GLU A 672 44.30 14.88 14.23
C GLU A 672 43.65 13.49 14.32
N MET A 673 43.96 12.58 13.39
CA MET A 673 43.48 11.20 13.42
C MET A 673 43.99 10.45 14.66
N VAL A 674 45.29 10.55 14.95
CA VAL A 674 45.90 9.93 16.14
C VAL A 674 45.24 10.45 17.42
N ALA A 675 45.08 11.77 17.54
CA ALA A 675 44.44 12.38 18.71
C ALA A 675 42.99 11.89 18.89
N THR A 676 42.23 11.82 17.79
CA THR A 676 40.83 11.37 17.80
C THR A 676 40.72 9.90 18.20
N VAL A 677 41.54 9.02 17.61
CA VAL A 677 41.52 7.58 17.95
C VAL A 677 41.99 7.35 19.39
N ALA A 678 43.01 8.07 19.86
CA ALA A 678 43.45 7.99 21.25
C ALA A 678 42.35 8.40 22.25
N GLU A 679 41.56 9.42 21.91
CA GLU A 679 40.38 9.84 22.69
C GLU A 679 39.29 8.76 22.67
N LEU A 680 38.89 8.29 21.48
CA LEU A 680 37.81 7.32 21.30
C LEU A 680 38.11 5.96 21.96
N CYS A 681 39.39 5.57 22.02
CA CYS A 681 39.83 4.31 22.61
C CYS A 681 40.19 4.45 24.11
N ARG A 682 40.05 5.64 24.71
CA ARG A 682 40.37 5.84 26.12
C ARG A 682 39.46 5.00 27.01
N GLN A 683 40.05 4.20 27.91
CA GLN A 683 39.33 3.33 28.86
C GLN A 683 38.40 2.30 28.20
N VAL A 684 38.66 1.92 26.94
CA VAL A 684 37.92 0.87 26.24
C VAL A 684 38.67 -0.46 26.33
N ASP A 685 38.00 -1.50 26.83
CA ASP A 685 38.59 -2.85 26.97
C ASP A 685 38.79 -3.56 25.61
N ASP A 686 37.84 -3.43 24.69
CA ASP A 686 37.94 -3.93 23.30
C ASP A 686 37.82 -2.77 22.32
N VAL A 687 38.96 -2.33 21.79
CA VAL A 687 39.03 -1.18 20.86
C VAL A 687 38.55 -1.53 19.45
N VAL A 688 38.43 -2.80 19.08
CA VAL A 688 38.17 -3.22 17.69
C VAL A 688 36.85 -2.64 17.15
N PRO A 689 35.70 -2.66 17.87
CA PRO A 689 34.47 -2.07 17.38
C PRO A 689 34.57 -0.54 17.18
N VAL A 690 35.32 0.14 18.03
CA VAL A 690 35.56 1.59 17.97
C VAL A 690 36.42 1.92 16.75
N LEU A 691 37.55 1.23 16.58
CA LEU A 691 38.44 1.39 15.43
C LEU A 691 37.75 1.04 14.11
N THR A 692 36.91 0.01 14.10
CA THR A 692 36.14 -0.37 12.89
C THR A 692 35.14 0.72 12.54
N SER A 693 34.47 1.30 13.53
CA SER A 693 33.55 2.42 13.33
C SER A 693 34.29 3.67 12.81
N TYR A 694 35.45 3.98 13.37
CA TYR A 694 36.30 5.10 12.94
C TYR A 694 36.80 4.92 11.50
N LYS A 695 37.31 3.72 11.18
CA LYS A 695 37.72 3.34 9.81
C LYS A 695 36.58 3.54 8.82
N ASN A 696 35.38 3.05 9.14
CA ASN A 696 34.21 3.17 8.27
C ASN A 696 33.81 4.65 8.04
N SER A 697 33.81 5.48 9.08
CA SER A 697 33.60 6.93 8.97
C SER A 697 34.64 7.59 8.05
N MET A 698 35.93 7.26 8.26
CA MET A 698 37.00 7.79 7.41
C MET A 698 36.90 7.31 5.96
N HIS A 699 36.55 6.05 5.72
CA HIS A 699 36.34 5.51 4.37
C HIS A 699 35.18 6.19 3.66
N LEU A 700 34.09 6.56 4.35
CA LEU A 700 33.02 7.38 3.78
C LEU A 700 33.54 8.75 3.36
N ARG A 701 34.24 9.46 4.25
CA ARG A 701 34.80 10.80 3.95
C ARG A 701 35.81 10.78 2.80
N ILE A 702 36.71 9.81 2.78
CA ILE A 702 37.68 9.61 1.68
C ILE A 702 36.92 9.28 0.39
N GLY A 703 35.97 8.34 0.44
CA GLY A 703 35.17 7.91 -0.70
C GLY A 703 34.34 9.03 -1.32
N VAL A 704 33.75 9.91 -0.51
CA VAL A 704 33.03 11.10 -0.99
C VAL A 704 33.96 11.99 -1.81
N ARG A 705 35.15 12.30 -1.29
CA ARG A 705 36.11 13.18 -1.98
C ARG A 705 36.68 12.55 -3.24
N ASP A 706 36.94 11.25 -3.22
CA ASP A 706 37.38 10.45 -4.36
C ASP A 706 36.31 10.46 -5.47
N ILE A 707 35.06 10.12 -5.14
CA ILE A 707 33.92 10.15 -6.08
C ILE A 707 33.71 11.55 -6.65
N MET A 708 33.86 12.59 -5.84
CA MET A 708 33.69 13.98 -6.27
C MET A 708 34.90 14.54 -7.03
N GLY A 709 36.01 13.80 -7.12
CA GLY A 709 37.23 14.22 -7.80
C GLY A 709 37.99 15.34 -7.08
N HIS A 710 37.84 15.43 -5.76
CA HIS A 710 38.49 16.46 -4.94
C HIS A 710 39.92 16.12 -4.51
N ASP A 711 40.30 14.83 -4.56
CA ASP A 711 41.65 14.37 -4.23
C ASP A 711 42.25 13.54 -5.39
N THR A 712 43.58 13.51 -5.48
CA THR A 712 44.29 12.65 -6.43
C THR A 712 44.40 11.22 -5.89
N ILE A 713 44.67 10.26 -6.77
CA ILE A 713 44.80 8.86 -6.39
C ILE A 713 45.91 8.63 -5.36
N GLU A 714 47.04 9.34 -5.49
CA GLU A 714 48.17 9.26 -4.54
C GLU A 714 47.77 9.77 -3.16
N ARG A 715 46.98 10.84 -3.11
CA ARG A 715 46.48 11.39 -1.84
C ARG A 715 45.45 10.48 -1.19
N THR A 716 44.55 9.90 -1.98
CA THR A 716 43.57 8.92 -1.50
C THR A 716 44.28 7.72 -0.89
N HIS A 717 45.26 7.16 -1.58
CA HIS A 717 46.12 6.07 -1.10
C HIS A 717 46.87 6.41 0.18
N ALA A 718 47.55 7.55 0.22
CA ALA A 718 48.27 8.00 1.40
C ALA A 718 47.34 8.17 2.62
N THR A 719 46.13 8.68 2.40
CA THR A 719 45.16 8.88 3.49
C THR A 719 44.58 7.55 3.98
N LEU A 720 44.31 6.59 3.07
CA LEU A 720 43.93 5.22 3.45
C LEU A 720 45.04 4.53 4.25
N ALA A 721 46.31 4.76 3.89
CA ALA A 721 47.45 4.28 4.66
C ALA A 721 47.50 4.89 6.06
N ASP A 722 47.28 6.21 6.18
CA ASP A 722 47.23 6.89 7.49
C ASP A 722 46.12 6.33 8.38
N VAL A 723 44.92 6.10 7.84
CA VAL A 723 43.81 5.49 8.60
C VAL A 723 44.18 4.08 9.08
N ALA A 724 44.77 3.26 8.20
CA ALA A 724 45.17 1.90 8.55
C ALA A 724 46.27 1.88 9.60
N GLU A 725 47.31 2.71 9.45
CA GLU A 725 48.42 2.85 10.39
C GLU A 725 47.93 3.32 11.76
N VAL A 726 47.10 4.36 11.84
CA VAL A 726 46.56 4.86 13.11
C VAL A 726 45.73 3.80 13.84
N CYS A 727 44.90 3.04 13.11
CA CYS A 727 44.13 1.95 13.70
C CYS A 727 45.03 0.80 14.20
N LEU A 728 46.02 0.41 13.40
CA LEU A 728 46.97 -0.64 13.77
C LEU A 728 47.85 -0.23 14.95
N GLU A 729 48.35 1.01 14.97
CA GLU A 729 49.17 1.53 16.06
C GLU A 729 48.44 1.42 17.40
N ASN A 730 47.16 1.81 17.44
CA ASN A 730 46.34 1.67 18.65
C ASN A 730 46.12 0.20 19.05
N LEU A 731 45.77 -0.66 18.09
CA LEU A 731 45.55 -2.09 18.33
C LEU A 731 46.82 -2.80 18.83
N ILE A 732 47.96 -2.53 18.22
CA ILE A 732 49.27 -3.11 18.61
C ILE A 732 49.63 -2.63 20.02
N THR A 733 49.45 -1.34 20.32
CA THR A 733 49.72 -0.77 21.64
C THR A 733 48.88 -1.42 22.72
N GLN A 734 47.60 -1.68 22.45
CA GLN A 734 46.71 -2.37 23.37
C GLN A 734 47.10 -3.84 23.55
N ALA A 735 47.39 -4.55 22.46
CA ALA A 735 47.82 -5.95 22.50
C ALA A 735 49.13 -6.13 23.27
N TYR A 736 50.10 -5.22 23.06
CA TYR A 736 51.36 -5.18 23.80
C TYR A 736 51.11 -4.91 25.29
N SER A 737 50.32 -3.89 25.63
CA SER A 737 49.99 -3.55 27.02
C SER A 737 49.31 -4.71 27.75
N HIS A 738 48.42 -5.45 27.07
CA HIS A 738 47.79 -6.63 27.63
C HIS A 738 48.78 -7.77 27.87
N ALA A 739 49.71 -8.01 26.94
CA ALA A 739 50.77 -8.98 27.12
C ALA A 739 51.68 -8.60 28.29
N VAL A 740 52.03 -7.32 28.45
CA VAL A 740 52.81 -6.80 29.59
C VAL A 740 52.08 -7.03 30.91
N ALA A 741 50.78 -6.72 30.97
CA ALA A 741 49.98 -6.93 32.18
C ALA A 741 49.91 -8.41 32.61
N ARG A 742 49.95 -9.34 31.65
CA ARG A 742 49.88 -10.79 31.90
C ARG A 742 51.24 -11.41 32.22
N PHE A 743 52.25 -11.08 31.43
CA PHE A 743 53.53 -11.78 31.43
C PHE A 743 54.70 -10.96 32.02
N GLY A 744 54.55 -9.63 32.20
CA GLY A 744 55.65 -8.72 32.53
C GLY A 744 56.34 -8.14 31.29
N LEU A 745 57.39 -7.33 31.49
CA LEU A 745 58.16 -6.74 30.39
C LEU A 745 59.22 -7.72 29.88
N PRO A 746 59.38 -7.90 28.56
CA PRO A 746 60.40 -8.77 27.97
C PRO A 746 61.81 -8.20 28.21
N ALA A 747 62.70 -8.99 28.83
CA ALA A 747 64.09 -8.61 29.09
C ALA A 747 65.03 -9.56 28.33
N PRO A 748 65.88 -9.07 27.41
CA PRO A 748 66.80 -9.91 26.68
C PRO A 748 67.92 -10.41 27.61
N PHE A 749 68.44 -11.61 27.34
CA PHE A 749 69.62 -12.14 28.05
C PHE A 749 70.87 -11.29 27.77
N GLU A 750 70.99 -10.84 26.52
CA GLU A 750 72.03 -9.91 26.08
C GLU A 750 71.36 -8.67 25.49
N PRO A 751 71.43 -7.51 26.17
CA PRO A 751 70.81 -6.30 25.67
C PRO A 751 71.51 -5.84 24.38
N ALA A 752 70.73 -5.70 23.31
CA ALA A 752 71.23 -5.27 22.01
C ALA A 752 71.35 -3.73 21.88
N THR A 753 70.80 -2.99 22.85
CA THR A 753 70.82 -1.53 22.97
C THR A 753 71.09 -1.14 24.44
N GLU A 754 71.18 0.16 24.75
CA GLU A 754 71.23 0.63 26.15
C GLU A 754 69.93 0.36 26.93
N SER A 755 68.86 -0.11 26.26
CA SER A 755 67.61 -0.51 26.90
C SER A 755 67.75 -1.85 27.62
N GLU A 756 67.27 -1.92 28.86
CA GLU A 756 67.13 -3.17 29.62
C GLU A 756 65.98 -4.05 29.11
N TRP A 757 65.14 -3.53 28.22
CA TRP A 757 63.94 -4.21 27.70
C TRP A 757 64.06 -4.48 26.22
N ALA A 758 63.56 -5.65 25.81
CA ALA A 758 63.45 -6.04 24.41
C ALA A 758 62.23 -5.36 23.80
N GLY A 759 62.40 -4.64 22.70
CA GLY A 759 61.27 -4.02 22.00
C GLY A 759 60.77 -4.84 20.81
N LEU A 760 59.55 -4.49 20.40
CA LEU A 760 58.89 -4.99 19.19
C LEU A 760 58.88 -3.86 18.15
N CYS A 761 59.17 -4.21 16.90
CA CYS A 761 59.02 -3.37 15.72
C CYS A 761 58.07 -4.05 14.74
N VAL A 762 57.01 -3.37 14.34
CA VAL A 762 56.08 -3.85 13.32
C VAL A 762 56.36 -3.13 12.02
N VAL A 763 56.59 -3.91 10.97
CA VAL A 763 56.94 -3.44 9.63
C VAL A 763 55.76 -3.70 8.69
N ALA A 764 55.28 -2.66 8.02
CA ALA A 764 54.33 -2.79 6.94
C ALA A 764 55.06 -3.20 5.66
N LEU A 765 54.52 -4.17 4.93
CA LEU A 765 55.02 -4.66 3.66
C LEU A 765 54.07 -4.29 2.51
N GLU A 766 54.47 -4.65 1.30
CA GLU A 766 53.67 -4.50 0.07
C GLU A 766 53.01 -3.12 -0.07
N LYS A 767 51.67 -3.09 -0.21
CA LYS A 767 50.90 -1.86 -0.46
C LYS A 767 50.90 -0.91 0.73
N LEU A 768 50.74 -1.44 1.95
CA LEU A 768 50.74 -0.60 3.15
C LEU A 768 52.13 0.01 3.39
N GLY A 769 53.18 -0.79 3.16
CA GLY A 769 54.56 -0.34 3.24
C GLY A 769 54.85 0.82 2.29
N GLY A 770 54.40 0.69 1.04
CA GLY A 770 54.49 1.72 -0.01
C GLY A 770 53.50 2.88 0.15
N ARG A 771 52.61 2.86 1.16
CA ARG A 771 51.53 3.84 1.37
C ARG A 771 50.52 3.93 0.21
N GLU A 772 50.28 2.79 -0.43
CA GLU A 772 49.35 2.61 -1.54
C GLU A 772 48.23 1.57 -1.29
N PRO A 773 47.65 1.46 -0.07
CA PRO A 773 46.50 0.59 0.12
C PRO A 773 45.25 1.15 -0.57
N ASN A 774 44.40 0.26 -1.07
CA ASN A 774 43.06 0.58 -1.55
C ASN A 774 42.00 0.20 -0.49
N TYR A 775 40.73 0.61 -0.70
CA TYR A 775 39.63 0.44 0.27
C TYR A 775 39.43 -0.99 0.81
N HIS A 776 39.89 -2.01 0.07
CA HIS A 776 39.75 -3.43 0.41
C HIS A 776 41.10 -4.17 0.48
N SER A 777 42.21 -3.45 0.64
CA SER A 777 43.53 -4.06 0.72
C SER A 777 43.68 -4.91 1.98
N ARG A 778 44.33 -6.06 1.82
CA ARG A 778 44.92 -6.79 2.94
C ARG A 778 46.13 -6.01 3.44
N LEU A 779 46.41 -6.14 4.73
CA LEU A 779 47.53 -5.47 5.37
C LEU A 779 48.62 -6.50 5.68
N ASP A 780 49.73 -6.39 4.95
CA ASP A 780 50.88 -7.27 5.11
C ASP A 780 51.81 -6.72 6.19
N LEU A 781 51.98 -7.46 7.29
CA LEU A 781 52.77 -7.08 8.44
C LEU A 781 53.90 -8.07 8.71
N LEU A 782 55.00 -7.57 9.25
CA LEU A 782 56.11 -8.36 9.80
C LEU A 782 56.39 -7.89 11.23
N PHE A 783 56.34 -8.83 12.18
CA PHE A 783 56.59 -8.57 13.60
C PHE A 783 58.03 -8.96 13.93
N LEU A 784 58.86 -7.97 14.28
CA LEU A 784 60.27 -8.15 14.60
C LEU A 784 60.57 -7.78 16.04
N TYR A 785 61.35 -8.59 16.75
CA TYR A 785 61.73 -8.30 18.14
C TYR A 785 63.22 -8.49 18.41
N GLU A 786 63.67 -7.89 19.52
CA GLU A 786 65.07 -7.93 19.94
C GLU A 786 65.36 -9.03 20.96
N GLY A 787 66.33 -9.89 20.66
CA GLY A 787 67.01 -10.75 21.63
C GLY A 787 66.20 -11.90 22.23
N GLU A 788 66.87 -13.03 22.46
CA GLU A 788 66.33 -14.09 23.32
C GLU A 788 66.30 -13.60 24.75
N GLY A 789 65.32 -14.05 25.54
CA GLY A 789 65.15 -13.59 26.90
C GLY A 789 63.87 -14.08 27.55
N GLU A 790 63.61 -13.58 28.75
CA GLU A 790 62.43 -13.89 29.55
C GLU A 790 61.79 -12.61 30.08
N THR A 791 60.47 -12.66 30.28
CA THR A 791 59.74 -11.53 30.82
C THR A 791 59.98 -11.38 32.33
N ARG A 792 60.18 -10.13 32.77
CA ARG A 792 60.34 -9.77 34.18
C ARG A 792 59.11 -9.02 34.65
N SER A 793 58.60 -9.40 35.80
CA SER A 793 57.43 -8.75 36.39
C SER A 793 57.80 -7.37 36.92
N LEU A 794 57.00 -6.36 36.59
CA LEU A 794 57.14 -5.01 37.14
C LEU A 794 56.58 -4.89 38.56
N VAL A 795 55.70 -5.81 38.99
CA VAL A 795 55.04 -5.80 40.31
C VAL A 795 54.98 -7.23 40.87
N PRO A 796 55.53 -7.50 42.08
CA PRO A 796 55.44 -8.84 42.69
C PRO A 796 53.98 -9.16 43.02
N GLY A 797 53.36 -10.09 42.30
CA GLY A 797 51.99 -10.51 42.53
C GLY A 797 51.72 -11.94 42.04
N PRO A 798 50.77 -12.67 42.66
CA PRO A 798 50.53 -14.10 42.43
C PRO A 798 49.99 -14.45 41.02
N HIS A 799 49.73 -13.47 40.16
CA HIS A 799 49.16 -13.65 38.82
C HIS A 799 50.12 -13.33 37.66
N SER A 800 51.36 -12.92 37.93
CA SER A 800 52.37 -12.70 36.87
C SER A 800 52.91 -14.05 36.40
N GLN A 801 52.67 -14.40 35.14
CA GLN A 801 53.17 -15.64 34.53
C GLN A 801 54.38 -15.30 33.65
N PRO A 802 55.63 -15.39 34.13
CA PRO A 802 56.78 -15.14 33.28
C PRO A 802 56.80 -16.11 32.09
N THR A 803 57.27 -15.62 30.95
CA THR A 803 57.35 -16.38 29.69
C THR A 803 58.58 -15.96 28.90
N THR A 804 58.90 -16.69 27.82
CA THR A 804 60.01 -16.32 26.95
C THR A 804 59.66 -15.12 26.08
N ASN A 805 60.64 -14.30 25.70
CA ASN A 805 60.44 -13.20 24.74
C ASN A 805 59.75 -13.69 23.47
N ARG A 806 60.18 -14.85 22.94
CA ARG A 806 59.57 -15.49 21.77
C ARG A 806 58.08 -15.74 21.95
N GLN A 807 57.66 -16.29 23.09
CA GLN A 807 56.24 -16.56 23.36
C GLN A 807 55.46 -15.26 23.57
N PHE A 808 56.04 -14.28 24.28
CA PHE A 808 55.45 -12.97 24.50
C PHE A 808 55.12 -12.25 23.17
N PHE A 809 56.10 -12.10 22.29
CA PHE A 809 55.90 -11.37 21.03
C PHE A 809 55.02 -12.13 20.04
N ASN A 810 55.07 -13.47 20.04
CA ASN A 810 54.13 -14.27 19.26
C ASN A 810 52.68 -14.08 19.72
N GLU A 811 52.44 -13.97 21.03
CA GLU A 811 51.09 -13.71 21.54
C GLU A 811 50.59 -12.31 21.16
N VAL A 812 51.47 -11.28 21.19
CA VAL A 812 51.13 -9.95 20.69
C VAL A 812 50.75 -10.00 19.20
N ALA A 813 51.59 -10.63 18.37
CA ALA A 813 51.34 -10.75 16.93
C ALA A 813 50.03 -11.53 16.65
N GLN A 814 49.85 -12.67 17.33
CA GLN A 814 48.64 -13.49 17.21
C GLN A 814 47.38 -12.70 17.58
N ARG A 815 47.43 -11.97 18.70
CA ARG A 815 46.30 -11.16 19.16
C ARG A 815 45.97 -10.04 18.18
N VAL A 816 46.97 -9.34 17.62
CA VAL A 816 46.76 -8.30 16.60
C VAL A 816 46.10 -8.89 15.36
N ILE A 817 46.64 -9.98 14.81
CA ILE A 817 46.10 -10.65 13.61
C ILE A 817 44.66 -11.11 13.84
N GLN A 818 44.40 -11.79 14.95
CA GLN A 818 43.07 -12.31 15.29
C GLN A 818 42.07 -11.17 15.52
N SER A 819 42.46 -10.14 16.28
CA SER A 819 41.56 -9.02 16.62
C SER A 819 41.24 -8.16 15.40
N SER A 820 42.23 -7.88 14.54
CA SER A 820 42.02 -7.11 13.32
C SER A 820 41.16 -7.85 12.30
N SER A 821 41.40 -9.15 12.13
CA SER A 821 40.76 -9.97 11.08
C SER A 821 39.40 -10.53 11.50
N ARG A 822 39.02 -10.41 12.77
CA ARG A 822 37.72 -10.87 13.29
C ARG A 822 36.57 -10.07 12.67
N SER A 823 35.59 -10.77 12.12
CA SER A 823 34.33 -10.16 11.67
C SER A 823 33.43 -9.86 12.87
N GLY A 824 33.12 -8.58 13.08
CA GLY A 824 32.14 -8.10 14.05
C GLY A 824 30.85 -7.60 13.39
N ARG A 825 29.93 -7.06 14.21
CA ARG A 825 28.65 -6.50 13.74
C ARG A 825 28.83 -5.36 12.72
N LYS A 826 29.88 -4.55 12.87
CA LYS A 826 30.24 -3.42 11.98
C LYS A 826 31.20 -3.84 10.84
N GLY A 827 31.35 -5.13 10.61
CA GLY A 827 32.38 -5.71 9.74
C GLY A 827 33.69 -6.00 10.47
N ARG A 828 34.76 -6.21 9.70
CA ARG A 828 36.13 -6.43 10.20
C ARG A 828 36.96 -5.15 10.12
N LEU A 829 37.97 -5.01 10.97
CA LEU A 829 38.89 -3.87 10.93
C LEU A 829 39.75 -3.94 9.65
N TYR A 830 40.67 -4.90 9.59
CA TYR A 830 41.45 -5.22 8.39
C TYR A 830 41.84 -6.69 8.38
N GLU A 831 41.92 -7.28 7.19
CA GLU A 831 42.52 -8.60 7.00
C GLU A 831 44.04 -8.45 7.05
N VAL A 832 44.67 -9.09 8.04
CA VAL A 832 46.12 -9.00 8.25
C VAL A 832 46.79 -10.30 7.82
N GLU A 833 47.77 -10.19 6.93
CA GLU A 833 48.63 -11.29 6.51
C GLU A 833 50.08 -11.01 6.93
N THR A 834 50.88 -12.07 7.04
CA THR A 834 52.30 -11.95 7.34
C THR A 834 53.06 -12.82 6.32
N PRO A 835 53.26 -12.31 5.09
CA PRO A 835 53.75 -13.13 3.98
C PRO A 835 55.22 -13.52 4.17
N LEU A 836 56.02 -12.68 4.82
CA LEU A 836 57.44 -12.91 5.06
C LEU A 836 57.67 -13.65 6.38
N ARG A 837 57.75 -14.99 6.33
CA ARG A 837 58.10 -15.85 7.48
C ARG A 837 59.32 -16.72 7.16
N PRO A 838 60.50 -16.46 7.74
CA PRO A 838 61.73 -17.22 7.48
C PRO A 838 61.63 -18.74 7.65
N MET A 839 60.74 -19.21 8.53
CA MET A 839 60.52 -20.64 8.81
C MET A 839 59.28 -21.21 8.09
N GLY A 840 58.74 -20.48 7.11
CA GLY A 840 57.53 -20.85 6.37
C GLY A 840 56.23 -20.56 7.13
N THR A 841 55.10 -20.99 6.55
CA THR A 841 53.75 -20.70 7.07
C THR A 841 53.45 -21.31 8.43
N GLY A 842 54.14 -22.40 8.81
CA GLY A 842 54.07 -23.00 10.15
C GLY A 842 55.04 -22.40 11.17
N GLY A 843 55.85 -21.42 10.77
CA GLY A 843 56.81 -20.75 11.65
C GLY A 843 56.18 -19.74 12.63
N PRO A 844 56.99 -19.20 13.57
CA PRO A 844 56.52 -18.18 14.50
C PRO A 844 56.06 -16.91 13.77
N LEU A 845 55.04 -16.24 14.32
CA LEU A 845 54.47 -14.98 13.81
C LEU A 845 55.38 -13.78 14.07
N ALA A 846 56.07 -13.80 15.22
CA ALA A 846 57.10 -12.83 15.58
C ALA A 846 58.48 -13.44 15.39
N VAL A 847 59.35 -12.72 14.67
CA VAL A 847 60.67 -13.18 14.25
C VAL A 847 61.74 -12.33 14.92
N MET A 848 62.84 -12.93 15.36
CA MET A 848 63.94 -12.16 15.91
C MET A 848 64.67 -11.40 14.80
N ILE A 849 65.10 -10.17 15.08
CA ILE A 849 65.86 -9.34 14.13
C ILE A 849 67.10 -10.07 13.60
N SER A 850 67.84 -10.80 14.45
CA SER A 850 69.00 -11.59 14.05
C SER A 850 68.63 -12.78 13.15
N ASP A 851 67.52 -13.47 13.44
CA ASP A 851 67.06 -14.62 12.65
C ASP A 851 66.66 -14.18 11.24
N LEU A 852 66.03 -13.01 11.11
CA LEU A 852 65.73 -12.41 9.81
C LEU A 852 67.02 -12.13 9.03
N GLN A 853 68.02 -11.52 9.68
CA GLN A 853 69.30 -11.24 9.06
C GLN A 853 70.00 -12.51 8.59
N GLU A 854 70.03 -13.56 9.41
CA GLU A 854 70.62 -14.85 9.07
C GLU A 854 69.87 -15.55 7.93
N PHE A 855 68.54 -15.48 7.93
CA PHE A 855 67.71 -16.04 6.86
C PHE A 855 68.11 -15.49 5.48
N PHE A 856 68.23 -14.17 5.35
CA PHE A 856 68.67 -13.55 4.10
C PHE A 856 70.16 -13.78 3.81
N ALA A 857 71.04 -13.75 4.82
CA ALA A 857 72.47 -14.00 4.64
C ALA A 857 72.79 -15.45 4.24
N SER A 858 71.98 -16.42 4.66
CA SER A 858 72.17 -17.85 4.37
C SER A 858 71.81 -18.26 2.94
N GLY A 859 71.26 -17.34 2.13
CA GLY A 859 70.82 -17.62 0.75
C GLY A 859 69.55 -18.48 0.66
N LYS A 860 68.84 -18.70 1.78
CA LYS A 860 67.58 -19.45 1.83
C LYS A 860 66.37 -18.64 1.37
N ALA A 861 66.50 -17.32 1.29
CA ALA A 861 65.42 -16.43 0.88
C ALA A 861 65.01 -16.68 -0.58
N THR A 862 63.71 -16.80 -0.82
CA THR A 862 63.16 -16.92 -2.17
C THR A 862 63.10 -15.56 -2.86
N VAL A 863 62.91 -15.55 -4.17
CA VAL A 863 62.70 -14.31 -4.93
C VAL A 863 61.48 -13.52 -4.41
N SER A 864 60.42 -14.21 -3.98
CA SER A 864 59.25 -13.56 -3.38
C SER A 864 59.60 -12.85 -2.06
N ASP A 865 60.45 -13.45 -1.23
CA ASP A 865 60.89 -12.86 0.05
C ASP A 865 61.69 -11.58 -0.18
N ILE A 866 62.57 -11.58 -1.20
CA ILE A 866 63.35 -10.40 -1.60
C ILE A 866 62.42 -9.31 -2.14
N LEU A 867 61.45 -9.66 -2.98
CA LEU A 867 60.49 -8.71 -3.57
C LEU A 867 59.50 -8.10 -2.56
N ALA A 868 59.38 -8.67 -1.35
CA ALA A 868 58.54 -8.11 -0.29
C ALA A 868 59.22 -6.91 0.42
N LEU A 869 60.55 -6.80 0.35
CA LEU A 869 61.33 -5.81 1.09
C LEU A 869 61.35 -4.37 0.53
N PRO A 870 61.25 -4.10 -0.79
CA PRO A 870 61.40 -2.75 -1.33
C PRO A 870 60.46 -1.71 -0.72
N ASN A 871 59.25 -2.15 -0.37
CA ASN A 871 58.25 -1.29 0.26
C ASN A 871 58.24 -1.41 1.79
N ALA A 872 59.10 -2.23 2.38
CA ALA A 872 59.08 -2.52 3.81
C ALA A 872 59.38 -1.26 4.65
N ARG A 873 58.43 -0.87 5.50
CA ARG A 873 58.54 0.33 6.33
C ARG A 873 58.10 0.08 7.77
N PRO A 874 58.93 0.39 8.77
CA PRO A 874 58.51 0.34 10.18
C PRO A 874 57.37 1.32 10.47
N ILE A 875 56.25 0.81 10.98
CA ILE A 875 55.05 1.61 11.33
C ILE A 875 54.85 1.74 12.85
N TRP A 876 55.33 0.78 13.64
CA TRP A 876 55.20 0.80 15.10
C TRP A 876 56.45 0.27 15.78
N GLY A 877 56.79 0.80 16.96
CA GLY A 877 57.95 0.42 17.77
C GLY A 877 58.73 1.62 18.29
N ASP A 878 59.66 1.37 19.21
CA ASP A 878 60.56 2.40 19.74
C ASP A 878 61.39 3.06 18.60
N PRO A 879 61.61 4.39 18.61
CA PRO A 879 62.35 5.07 17.55
C PRO A 879 63.73 4.47 17.25
N VAL A 880 64.45 3.98 18.25
CA VAL A 880 65.78 3.37 18.10
C VAL A 880 65.66 2.05 17.35
N ILE A 881 64.72 1.20 17.76
CA ILE A 881 64.50 -0.11 17.12
C ILE A 881 64.00 0.08 15.69
N ARG A 882 63.09 1.02 15.45
CA ARG A 882 62.60 1.34 14.10
C ARG A 882 63.75 1.77 13.18
N ALA A 883 64.63 2.67 13.64
CA ALA A 883 65.79 3.11 12.87
C ALA A 883 66.75 1.95 12.57
N ARG A 884 67.02 1.08 13.55
CA ARG A 884 67.84 -0.12 13.38
C ARG A 884 67.22 -1.12 12.41
N THR A 885 65.93 -1.39 12.53
CA THR A 885 65.20 -2.26 11.60
C THR A 885 65.21 -1.69 10.19
N SER A 886 65.00 -0.38 10.01
CA SER A 886 65.13 0.27 8.71
C SER A 886 66.54 0.10 8.12
N ALA A 887 67.58 0.31 8.91
CA ALA A 887 68.96 0.12 8.46
C ALA A 887 69.25 -1.36 8.10
N LEU A 888 68.72 -2.32 8.87
CA LEU A 888 68.83 -3.74 8.55
C LEU A 888 68.15 -4.07 7.23
N LEU A 889 66.90 -3.64 7.02
CA LEU A 889 66.14 -3.91 5.79
C LEU A 889 66.86 -3.33 4.56
N GLN A 890 67.38 -2.10 4.68
CA GLN A 890 68.20 -1.47 3.64
C GLN A 890 69.50 -2.25 3.39
N GLY A 891 70.17 -2.71 4.46
CA GLY A 891 71.37 -3.54 4.36
C GLY A 891 71.11 -4.88 3.67
N ILE A 892 70.01 -5.56 4.01
CA ILE A 892 69.57 -6.79 3.35
C ILE A 892 69.35 -6.53 1.85
N MET A 893 68.62 -5.48 1.50
CA MET A 893 68.39 -5.12 0.09
C MET A 893 69.69 -4.79 -0.67
N ALA A 894 70.61 -4.03 -0.05
CA ALA A 894 71.89 -3.68 -0.66
C ALA A 894 72.83 -4.88 -0.83
N SER A 895 72.76 -5.84 0.09
CA SER A 895 73.57 -7.08 0.07
C SER A 895 72.98 -8.19 -0.80
N SER A 896 71.71 -8.08 -1.17
CA SER A 896 71.02 -8.98 -2.11
C SER A 896 71.58 -8.73 -3.52
N GLY A 897 72.72 -9.36 -3.84
CA GLY A 897 73.39 -9.17 -5.13
C GLY A 897 72.48 -9.52 -6.31
N TRP A 898 72.22 -8.56 -7.20
CA TRP A 898 71.42 -8.78 -8.39
C TRP A 898 72.17 -9.65 -9.39
N SER A 899 71.72 -10.90 -9.55
CA SER A 899 72.27 -11.85 -10.53
C SER A 899 71.32 -12.04 -11.72
N PRO A 900 71.83 -12.46 -12.89
CA PRO A 900 70.99 -12.83 -14.03
C PRO A 900 69.93 -13.88 -13.68
N GLU A 901 70.25 -14.83 -12.79
CA GLU A 901 69.31 -15.88 -12.34
C GLU A 901 68.12 -15.31 -11.55
N ILE A 902 68.36 -14.29 -10.70
CA ILE A 902 67.29 -13.61 -9.96
C ILE A 902 66.39 -12.84 -10.93
N ALA A 903 66.97 -12.13 -11.91
CA ALA A 903 66.21 -11.40 -12.92
C ALA A 903 65.32 -12.35 -13.76
N GLU A 904 65.86 -13.51 -14.16
CA GLU A 904 65.10 -14.52 -14.87
C GLU A 904 63.97 -15.10 -14.01
N ALA A 905 64.22 -15.35 -12.73
CA ALA A 905 63.21 -15.85 -11.80
C ALA A 905 62.09 -14.83 -11.53
N ILE A 906 62.40 -13.53 -11.44
CA ILE A 906 61.39 -12.45 -11.36
C ILE A 906 60.53 -12.45 -12.62
N CYS A 907 61.16 -12.51 -13.81
CA CYS A 907 60.46 -12.53 -15.09
C CYS A 907 59.55 -13.76 -15.20
N ARG A 908 60.06 -14.95 -14.88
CA ARG A 908 59.31 -16.20 -14.85
C ARG A 908 58.10 -16.09 -13.93
N ARG A 909 58.30 -15.57 -12.72
CA ARG A 909 57.21 -15.37 -11.74
C ARG A 909 56.15 -14.40 -12.25
N ARG A 910 56.55 -13.30 -12.90
CA ARG A 910 55.61 -12.34 -13.51
C ARG A 910 54.79 -12.99 -14.63
N LEU A 911 55.42 -13.83 -15.45
CA LEU A 911 54.76 -14.58 -16.53
C LEU A 911 53.82 -15.67 -16.00
N GLU A 912 54.17 -16.37 -14.90
CA GLU A 912 53.27 -17.32 -14.21
C GLU A 912 52.02 -16.62 -13.64
N LEU A 913 52.20 -15.44 -13.03
CA LEU A 913 51.07 -14.65 -12.54
C LEU A 913 50.16 -14.19 -13.67
N GLN A 914 50.75 -13.84 -14.83
CA GLN A 914 50.02 -13.43 -16.03
C GLN A 914 49.30 -14.59 -16.72
N SER A 915 49.91 -15.77 -16.79
CA SER A 915 49.33 -16.93 -17.48
C SER A 915 48.06 -17.45 -16.80
N THR A 916 47.93 -17.18 -15.49
CA THR A 916 46.75 -17.49 -14.67
C THR A 916 45.77 -16.33 -14.54
N ALA A 917 45.99 -15.23 -15.26
CA ALA A 917 45.14 -14.05 -15.27
C ALA A 917 44.20 -14.07 -16.47
N SER A 918 42.94 -13.66 -16.26
CA SER A 918 42.03 -13.40 -17.38
C SER A 918 42.49 -12.18 -18.19
N PRO A 919 42.09 -12.07 -19.47
CA PRO A 919 42.41 -10.90 -20.31
C PRO A 919 41.97 -9.55 -19.71
N GLU A 920 40.93 -9.56 -18.87
CA GLU A 920 40.37 -8.38 -18.20
C GLU A 920 41.00 -8.10 -16.83
N ASN A 921 41.97 -8.91 -16.38
CA ASN A 921 42.56 -8.75 -15.05
C ASN A 921 43.59 -7.62 -15.03
N LEU A 922 43.18 -6.44 -14.56
CA LEU A 922 44.03 -5.24 -14.48
C LEU A 922 45.26 -5.37 -13.57
N LYS A 923 45.27 -6.29 -12.60
CA LYS A 923 46.38 -6.46 -11.63
C LYS A 923 47.47 -7.42 -12.13
N ARG A 924 47.08 -8.48 -12.83
CA ARG A 924 47.99 -9.58 -13.21
C ARG A 924 48.20 -9.69 -14.72
N GLY A 925 47.33 -9.08 -15.52
CA GLY A 925 47.44 -8.99 -16.98
C GLY A 925 48.66 -8.20 -17.43
N ALA A 926 48.96 -8.19 -18.73
CA ALA A 926 50.07 -7.42 -19.28
C ALA A 926 49.85 -5.91 -19.08
N GLY A 927 50.89 -5.21 -18.61
CA GLY A 927 50.83 -3.76 -18.35
C GLY A 927 50.27 -3.35 -16.99
N GLY A 928 49.77 -4.31 -16.20
CA GLY A 928 49.38 -4.12 -14.80
C GLY A 928 50.45 -4.49 -13.78
#